data_AF-A0AAU4RLT2-F1
#
_entry.id   AF-A0AAU4RLT2-F1
#
_cell.length_a   1.000
_cell.length_b   1.000
_cell.length_c   1.000
_cell.angle_alpha   90.00
_cell.angle_beta   90.00
_cell.angle_gamma   90.00
#
_symmetry.space_group_name_H-M   'P 1'
#
loop_
_entity.id
_entity.type
_entity.pdbx_description
1 polymer ?
#
loop_
_entity_poly.entity_id
_entity_poly.type
_entity_poly.pdbx_seq_one_letter_code
_entity_poly.pdbx_strand_id
1 'polypeptide(L)'
;MSYDVTRATLRGMTHIPPPAEELRFLDAELRQLDARRAQLLVRRAWLLTSLQPVRPNLPAPAGPPRPETSAPGVQNVLLLLGGILLTVAAMVFTLVSWGHLGIAGRAAVLGAVTLAALGAPVALLRRGLRSTAESVAGLGLALTMLDAYALHEAAFPTADGVTYAAAASTLLAAVWTAYGVALAALPGPAAVRLPLPAALVCAQLPLALWAVASGGGPHTVTAAVLLTAAFDTVVALRVSGRSLRLVAAGGAFGTGGWGVLATGLLSLDAAGPGAAARAAALFALAAAIALGAAWFAPRPALATGTAVAGGLFLVAGAGGVPRAVLPGDLTVLGYLVCGIALVAAVRGPVAEPVRRGLALASGAVQACAVLWALPAVGVALLGPVAWVLHAWSGAPADARAAATVDGFWPAHAATAPLVLVAVATVLALAVRDVRWRPQAWTAALVLAWATVLVLPAALEMPYAVGLLVQGLATVAVLGFATPVSTGLAVLGSAGLALLSLATETGTLVVLGSLTVLFAVAAWRRRLAPVSASVSLGYATGLACAVGASLGLPPQHTALLVLAVPTAAALAAHRVGGTPVRVAVEATGAAAALVAVGLTLTDPPLLSLVLALCAVIAAGTAVRPDRRPAGYAATALLVLATWVRLAAWGITAPEAYTLPAAVPALLVGALRRRRDPGASSWYAYGPGLAAGLVPSLFAAWGDAHWIRPLLLGAAALLVTLLGARHRLQAPLALGGTVLSLDALHELAPYLVQMTDALPRWVPPALAGLLLLALGATYEQRLRDVRRVREVLGRMN
;
A
#
# COMPACT_ATOMS: atom_id res chain seq x y z
N MET A 1 -6.58 35.84 -37.53
CA MET A 1 -7.29 35.39 -38.75
C MET A 1 -6.26 34.88 -39.75
N SER A 2 -6.31 33.57 -40.00
CA SER A 2 -5.99 32.91 -41.26
C SER A 2 -6.60 31.52 -41.09
N TYR A 3 -7.82 31.38 -41.60
CA TYR A 3 -8.58 30.14 -41.63
C TYR A 3 -8.19 29.42 -42.92
N ASP A 4 -7.25 28.49 -42.84
CA ASP A 4 -7.07 27.43 -43.83
C ASP A 4 -6.58 26.18 -43.08
N VAL A 5 -7.48 25.62 -42.28
CA VAL A 5 -7.37 24.21 -41.89
C VAL A 5 -7.98 23.43 -43.05
N THR A 6 -7.11 22.88 -43.88
CA THR A 6 -7.42 22.06 -45.05
C THR A 6 -8.42 20.95 -44.70
N ARG A 7 -9.67 21.16 -45.09
CA ARG A 7 -10.77 20.19 -45.05
C ARG A 7 -10.65 19.11 -46.14
N ALA A 8 -9.44 18.84 -46.64
CA ALA A 8 -9.23 18.18 -47.93
C ALA A 8 -8.66 16.76 -47.88
N THR A 9 -8.08 16.27 -46.77
CA THR A 9 -7.38 14.96 -46.79
C THR A 9 -8.25 13.74 -46.49
N LEU A 10 -9.46 13.89 -45.94
CA LEU A 10 -10.31 12.75 -45.56
C LEU A 10 -11.42 12.40 -46.56
N ARG A 11 -11.56 13.15 -47.67
CA ARG A 11 -12.64 12.91 -48.67
C ARG A 11 -12.25 12.06 -49.88
N GLY A 12 -11.03 11.52 -49.92
CA GLY A 12 -10.48 10.85 -51.11
C GLY A 12 -9.94 9.43 -50.93
N MET A 13 -10.19 8.74 -49.81
CA MET A 13 -9.74 7.35 -49.65
C MET A 13 -10.86 6.37 -50.02
N THR A 14 -11.01 6.10 -51.31
CA THR A 14 -11.89 5.04 -51.86
C THR A 14 -11.30 3.63 -51.73
N HIS A 15 -10.17 3.47 -51.05
CA HIS A 15 -9.54 2.18 -50.77
C HIS A 15 -9.14 2.12 -49.30
N ILE A 16 -9.70 1.18 -48.54
CA ILE A 16 -9.32 0.94 -47.14
C ILE A 16 -7.99 0.18 -47.15
N PRO A 17 -6.87 0.75 -46.66
CA PRO A 17 -5.61 0.04 -46.57
C PRO A 17 -5.66 -1.01 -45.44
N PRO A 18 -4.78 -2.02 -45.45
CA PRO A 18 -4.70 -2.98 -44.36
C PRO A 18 -4.47 -2.28 -43.00
N PRO A 19 -4.99 -2.80 -41.87
CA PRO A 19 -5.02 -2.09 -40.57
C PRO A 19 -3.67 -1.60 -40.05
N ALA A 20 -2.58 -2.27 -40.45
CA ALA A 20 -1.22 -1.88 -40.07
C ALA A 20 -0.76 -0.58 -40.75
N GLU A 21 -1.22 -0.32 -41.97
CA GLU A 21 -0.90 0.92 -42.71
C GLU A 21 -1.77 2.08 -42.23
N GLU A 22 -3.05 1.83 -41.94
CA GLU A 22 -3.95 2.82 -41.34
C GLU A 22 -3.44 3.26 -39.95
N LEU A 23 -2.98 2.32 -39.13
CA LEU A 23 -2.43 2.64 -37.81
C LEU A 23 -1.11 3.43 -37.91
N ARG A 24 -0.24 3.10 -38.89
CA ARG A 24 0.97 3.88 -39.16
C ARG A 24 0.66 5.31 -39.61
N PHE A 25 -0.39 5.48 -40.42
CA PHE A 25 -0.85 6.80 -40.86
C PHE A 25 -1.39 7.60 -39.67
N LEU A 26 -2.25 7.00 -38.84
CA LEU A 26 -2.77 7.62 -37.62
C LEU A 26 -1.65 7.98 -36.64
N ASP A 27 -0.66 7.11 -36.43
CA ASP A 27 0.50 7.38 -35.57
C ASP A 27 1.40 8.48 -36.13
N ALA A 28 1.49 8.63 -37.45
CA ALA A 28 2.21 9.73 -38.08
C ALA A 28 1.45 11.06 -37.90
N GLU A 29 0.13 11.04 -38.06
CA GLU A 29 -0.73 12.21 -37.93
C GLU A 29 -0.82 12.69 -36.47
N LEU A 30 -0.90 11.78 -35.51
CA LEU A 30 -0.82 12.09 -34.08
C LEU A 30 0.53 12.73 -33.72
N ARG A 31 1.64 12.19 -34.22
CA ARG A 31 2.97 12.80 -34.02
C ARG A 31 3.07 14.20 -34.61
N GLN A 32 2.45 14.44 -35.77
CA GLN A 32 2.41 15.75 -36.39
C GLN A 32 1.56 16.75 -35.57
N LEU A 33 0.44 16.31 -35.01
CA LEU A 33 -0.39 17.12 -34.11
C LEU A 33 0.33 17.46 -32.80
N ASP A 34 1.06 16.51 -32.21
CA ASP A 34 1.84 16.75 -31.00
C ASP A 34 3.00 17.72 -31.25
N ALA A 35 3.70 17.59 -32.38
CA ALA A 35 4.72 18.54 -32.80
C ALA A 35 4.12 19.95 -32.98
N ARG A 36 2.92 20.04 -33.58
CA ARG A 36 2.22 21.32 -33.77
C ARG A 36 1.78 21.93 -32.43
N ARG A 37 1.29 21.11 -31.50
CA ARG A 37 0.93 21.54 -30.15
C ARG A 37 2.15 22.08 -29.40
N ALA A 38 3.30 21.41 -29.48
CA ALA A 38 4.54 21.87 -28.87
C ALA A 38 4.98 23.23 -29.45
N GLN A 39 4.91 23.40 -30.77
CA GLN A 39 5.19 24.69 -31.42
C GLN A 39 4.25 25.81 -30.91
N LEU A 40 2.95 25.54 -30.80
CA LEU A 40 1.97 26.51 -30.30
C LEU A 40 2.20 26.88 -28.83
N LEU A 41 2.60 25.93 -27.99
CA LEU A 41 2.93 26.19 -26.59
C LEU A 41 4.20 27.03 -26.45
N VAL A 42 5.23 26.76 -27.24
CA VAL A 42 6.45 27.59 -27.29
C VAL A 42 6.11 29.01 -27.76
N ARG A 43 5.29 29.15 -28.80
CA ARG A 43 4.85 30.46 -29.30
C ARG A 43 4.02 31.21 -28.26
N ARG A 44 3.13 30.51 -27.54
CA ARG A 44 2.35 31.09 -26.43
C ARG A 44 3.25 31.56 -25.29
N ALA A 45 4.23 30.76 -24.89
CA ALA A 45 5.19 31.14 -23.86
C ALA A 45 5.96 32.41 -24.26
N TRP A 46 6.41 32.47 -25.52
CA TRP A 46 7.06 33.65 -26.08
C TRP A 46 6.15 34.89 -26.13
N LEU A 47 4.88 34.71 -26.50
CA LEU A 47 3.87 35.79 -26.50
C LEU A 47 3.57 36.29 -25.08
N LEU A 48 3.52 35.39 -24.09
CA LEU A 48 3.36 35.77 -22.68
C LEU A 48 4.57 36.56 -22.17
N THR A 49 5.80 36.16 -22.55
CA THR A 49 7.02 36.90 -22.17
C THR A 49 7.12 38.26 -22.87
N SER A 50 6.60 38.40 -24.08
CA SER A 50 6.62 39.67 -24.83
C SER A 50 5.49 40.62 -24.45
N LEU A 51 4.35 40.11 -23.97
CA LEU A 51 3.24 40.90 -23.44
C LEU A 51 3.40 41.28 -21.96
N GLN A 52 4.35 40.67 -21.24
CA GLN A 52 4.71 41.11 -19.90
C GLN A 52 5.47 42.45 -20.00
N PRO A 53 4.93 43.55 -19.45
CA PRO A 53 5.67 44.81 -19.41
C PRO A 53 6.97 44.59 -18.64
N VAL A 54 8.09 44.83 -19.32
CA VAL A 54 9.44 44.77 -18.74
C VAL A 54 9.52 45.84 -17.65
N ARG A 55 9.23 45.47 -16.41
CA ARG A 55 9.93 46.08 -15.27
C ARG A 55 11.36 45.58 -15.36
N PRO A 56 12.38 46.46 -15.37
CA PRO A 56 13.76 46.03 -15.41
C PRO A 56 14.07 45.25 -14.12
N ASN A 57 13.88 43.93 -14.18
CA ASN A 57 14.44 43.01 -13.23
C ASN A 57 15.90 42.83 -13.63
N LEU A 58 16.78 43.57 -12.97
CA LEU A 58 18.17 43.15 -12.81
C LEU A 58 18.16 41.69 -12.31
N PRO A 59 19.07 40.81 -12.77
CA PRO A 59 19.12 39.43 -12.29
C PRO A 59 19.33 39.46 -10.77
N ALA A 60 18.30 39.11 -10.01
CA ALA A 60 18.44 38.95 -8.58
C ALA A 60 19.35 37.74 -8.35
N PRO A 61 20.44 37.88 -7.56
CA PRO A 61 21.28 36.76 -7.21
C PRO A 61 20.41 35.68 -6.56
N ALA A 62 20.68 34.40 -6.85
CA ALA A 62 19.98 33.27 -6.25
C ALA A 62 19.87 33.49 -4.73
N GLY A 63 18.65 33.77 -4.27
CA GLY A 63 18.40 34.05 -2.87
C GLY A 63 18.73 32.83 -2.02
N PRO A 64 19.29 33.00 -0.81
CA PRO A 64 19.52 31.89 0.09
C PRO A 64 18.21 31.14 0.38
N PRO A 65 18.27 29.84 0.74
CA PRO A 65 17.08 29.07 1.09
C PRO A 65 16.26 29.84 2.12
N ARG A 66 14.95 29.97 1.86
CA ARG A 66 14.03 30.60 2.81
C ARG A 66 14.11 29.81 4.12
N PRO A 67 14.40 30.46 5.26
CA PRO A 67 14.38 29.78 6.54
C PRO A 67 12.95 29.28 6.82
N GLU A 68 12.83 28.04 7.29
CA GLU A 68 11.55 27.38 7.61
C GLU A 68 10.79 28.02 8.78
N THR A 69 11.36 29.05 9.42
CA THR A 69 10.71 29.83 10.48
C THR A 69 10.91 31.32 10.28
N SER A 70 9.81 32.04 10.04
CA SER A 70 9.78 33.50 10.02
C SER A 70 9.94 34.07 11.43
N ALA A 71 10.73 35.14 11.60
CA ALA A 71 10.91 35.88 12.87
C ALA A 71 9.64 36.13 13.71
N PRO A 72 8.45 36.46 13.15
CA PRO A 72 7.21 36.57 13.94
C PRO A 72 6.70 35.26 14.57
N GLY A 73 7.14 34.10 14.08
CA GLY A 73 6.80 32.78 14.65
C GLY A 73 7.50 32.50 15.98
N VAL A 74 8.75 32.93 16.12
CA VAL A 74 9.52 32.80 17.37
C VAL A 74 8.93 33.69 18.46
N GLN A 75 8.48 34.91 18.13
CA GLN A 75 7.83 35.84 19.05
C GLN A 75 6.49 35.31 19.59
N ASN A 76 5.65 34.73 18.71
CA ASN A 76 4.38 34.13 19.13
C ASN A 76 4.61 32.87 19.98
N VAL A 77 5.64 32.06 19.69
CA VAL A 77 6.01 30.90 20.52
C VAL A 77 6.48 31.33 21.91
N LEU A 78 7.29 32.40 22.01
CA LEU A 78 7.74 32.94 23.30
C LEU A 78 6.59 33.55 24.13
N LEU A 79 5.65 34.27 23.49
CA LEU A 79 4.47 34.83 24.16
C LEU A 79 3.48 33.73 24.62
N LEU A 80 3.30 32.67 23.83
CA LEU A 80 2.48 31.52 24.19
C LEU A 80 3.10 30.76 25.37
N LEU A 81 4.42 30.50 25.32
CA LEU A 81 5.16 29.86 26.41
C LEU A 81 5.07 30.69 27.70
N GLY A 82 5.18 32.01 27.61
CA GLY A 82 5.01 32.93 28.75
C GLY A 82 3.60 32.96 29.33
N GLY A 83 2.56 32.92 28.49
CA GLY A 83 1.17 32.79 28.93
C GLY A 83 0.90 31.47 29.65
N ILE A 84 1.38 30.34 29.09
CA ILE A 84 1.27 29.00 29.70
C ILE A 84 1.92 28.98 31.08
N LEU A 85 3.16 29.50 31.20
CA LEU A 85 3.88 29.58 32.48
C LEU A 85 3.12 30.39 33.53
N LEU A 86 2.46 31.51 33.14
CA LEU A 86 1.69 32.35 34.06
C LEU A 86 0.42 31.63 34.57
N THR A 87 -0.29 30.91 33.68
CA THR A 87 -1.43 30.06 34.09
C THR A 87 -1.01 28.92 35.00
N VAL A 88 0.13 28.26 34.74
CA VAL A 88 0.68 27.23 35.63
C VAL A 88 1.04 27.83 36.98
N ALA A 89 1.63 29.04 37.01
CA ALA A 89 1.94 29.73 38.26
C ALA A 89 0.66 30.08 39.07
N ALA A 90 -0.41 30.54 38.42
CA ALA A 90 -1.70 30.79 39.07
C ALA A 90 -2.35 29.48 39.60
N MET A 91 -2.22 28.38 38.86
CA MET A 91 -2.70 27.06 39.29
C MET A 91 -1.90 26.50 40.47
N VAL A 92 -0.58 26.67 40.47
CA VAL A 92 0.29 26.29 41.60
C VAL A 92 0.02 27.18 42.82
N PHE A 93 -0.19 28.50 42.64
CA PHE A 93 -0.53 29.41 43.73
C PHE A 93 -1.85 29.02 44.43
N THR A 94 -2.85 28.61 43.64
CA THR A 94 -4.14 28.12 44.15
C THR A 94 -4.01 26.74 44.83
N LEU A 95 -3.13 25.85 44.34
CA LEU A 95 -2.92 24.50 44.90
C LEU A 95 -1.94 24.43 46.07
N VAL A 96 -0.95 25.33 46.19
CA VAL A 96 0.20 25.17 47.11
C VAL A 96 0.22 26.18 48.26
N SER A 97 -0.47 27.33 48.19
CA SER A 97 -0.42 28.36 49.25
C SER A 97 -1.33 28.06 50.46
N TRP A 98 -1.25 26.84 51.01
CA TRP A 98 -2.16 26.37 52.07
C TRP A 98 -1.88 26.90 53.49
N GLY A 99 -0.75 27.59 53.72
CA GLY A 99 -0.27 27.86 55.07
C GLY A 99 -0.96 28.98 55.87
N HIS A 100 -1.39 30.10 55.26
CA HIS A 100 -1.70 31.33 56.06
C HIS A 100 -2.93 32.15 55.65
N LEU A 101 -3.60 31.86 54.52
CA LEU A 101 -4.81 32.58 54.08
C LEU A 101 -6.02 31.62 54.11
N GLY A 102 -7.15 32.01 54.73
CA GLY A 102 -8.39 31.22 54.65
C GLY A 102 -8.96 31.16 53.22
N ILE A 103 -9.79 30.15 52.93
CA ILE A 103 -10.36 29.90 51.57
C ILE A 103 -11.06 31.16 51.03
N ALA A 104 -11.82 31.86 51.88
CA ALA A 104 -12.49 33.12 51.53
C ALA A 104 -11.51 34.27 51.19
N GLY A 105 -10.37 34.36 51.89
CA GLY A 105 -9.33 35.37 51.62
C GLY A 105 -8.62 35.13 50.29
N ARG A 106 -8.40 33.86 49.93
CA ARG A 106 -7.83 33.48 48.63
C ARG A 106 -8.80 33.76 47.48
N ALA A 107 -10.09 33.47 47.65
CA ALA A 107 -11.13 33.77 46.67
C ALA A 107 -11.28 35.29 46.43
N ALA A 108 -11.18 36.11 47.50
CA ALA A 108 -11.23 37.57 47.37
C ALA A 108 -10.02 38.14 46.61
N VAL A 109 -8.81 37.62 46.87
CA VAL A 109 -7.59 38.02 46.15
C VAL A 109 -7.64 37.56 44.69
N LEU A 110 -8.06 36.33 44.41
CA LEU A 110 -8.23 35.81 43.05
C LEU A 110 -9.25 36.66 42.28
N GLY A 111 -10.42 36.92 42.86
CA GLY A 111 -11.46 37.75 42.24
C GLY A 111 -11.04 39.20 41.97
N ALA A 112 -10.23 39.80 42.85
CA ALA A 112 -9.67 41.13 42.61
C ALA A 112 -8.68 41.13 41.43
N VAL A 113 -7.85 40.09 41.33
CA VAL A 113 -6.91 39.89 40.19
C VAL A 113 -7.68 39.61 38.90
N THR A 114 -8.77 38.85 38.95
CA THR A 114 -9.63 38.58 37.78
C THR A 114 -10.32 39.84 37.29
N LEU A 115 -10.87 40.68 38.18
CA LEU A 115 -11.46 41.97 37.81
C LEU A 115 -10.43 42.91 37.16
N ALA A 116 -9.21 42.95 37.70
CA ALA A 116 -8.12 43.72 37.10
C ALA A 116 -7.73 43.18 35.71
N ALA A 117 -7.65 41.86 35.55
CA ALA A 117 -7.36 41.20 34.28
C ALA A 117 -8.47 41.39 33.23
N LEU A 118 -9.75 41.46 33.63
CA LEU A 118 -10.88 41.74 32.74
C LEU A 118 -11.01 43.24 32.39
N GLY A 119 -10.54 44.14 33.25
CA GLY A 119 -10.54 45.59 33.01
C GLY A 119 -9.39 46.09 32.13
N ALA A 120 -8.21 45.47 32.24
CA ALA A 120 -7.00 45.88 31.51
C ALA A 120 -7.13 45.89 29.97
N PRO A 121 -7.83 44.93 29.31
CA PRO A 121 -8.07 44.95 27.87
C PRO A 121 -8.77 46.23 27.39
N VAL A 122 -9.71 46.78 28.17
CA VAL A 122 -10.43 48.03 27.82
C VAL A 122 -9.47 49.23 27.76
N ALA A 123 -8.53 49.31 28.70
CA ALA A 123 -7.51 50.37 28.71
C ALA A 123 -6.44 50.18 27.63
N LEU A 124 -6.04 48.93 27.36
CA LEU A 124 -5.05 48.58 26.33
C LEU A 124 -5.57 48.82 24.91
N LEU A 125 -6.86 48.61 24.67
CA LEU A 125 -7.53 48.91 23.39
C LEU A 125 -7.59 50.42 23.12
N ARG A 126 -7.86 51.24 24.15
CA ARG A 126 -7.77 52.70 24.04
C ARG A 126 -6.36 53.19 23.67
N ARG A 127 -5.32 52.38 23.94
CA ARG A 127 -3.91 52.65 23.61
C ARG A 127 -3.41 51.94 22.34
N GLY A 128 -4.26 51.20 21.63
CA GLY A 128 -3.91 50.53 20.36
C GLY A 128 -3.13 49.21 20.48
N LEU A 129 -2.93 48.67 21.69
CA LEU A 129 -2.11 47.47 21.96
C LEU A 129 -2.93 46.17 21.86
N ARG A 130 -3.24 45.73 20.64
CA ARG A 130 -4.18 44.61 20.38
C ARG A 130 -3.67 43.22 20.81
N SER A 131 -2.43 42.85 20.46
CA SER A 131 -1.87 41.53 20.77
C SER A 131 -1.80 41.28 22.29
N THR A 132 -1.39 42.30 23.04
CA THR A 132 -1.34 42.25 24.51
C THR A 132 -2.74 42.20 25.13
N ALA A 133 -3.72 42.94 24.60
CA ALA A 133 -5.10 42.86 25.05
C ALA A 133 -5.72 41.47 24.83
N GLU A 134 -5.36 40.78 23.74
CA GLU A 134 -5.78 39.39 23.47
C GLU A 134 -5.17 38.39 24.45
N SER A 135 -3.86 38.49 24.75
CA SER A 135 -3.21 37.63 25.75
C SER A 135 -3.78 37.84 27.16
N VAL A 136 -4.05 39.10 27.55
CA VAL A 136 -4.63 39.44 28.85
C VAL A 136 -6.09 38.99 28.95
N ALA A 137 -6.88 39.08 27.87
CA ALA A 137 -8.23 38.53 27.83
C ALA A 137 -8.22 36.99 27.95
N GLY A 138 -7.24 36.31 27.33
CA GLY A 138 -7.03 34.87 27.49
C GLY A 138 -6.68 34.48 28.93
N LEU A 139 -5.86 35.28 29.62
CA LEU A 139 -5.58 35.10 31.05
C LEU A 139 -6.84 35.32 31.91
N GLY A 140 -7.63 36.36 31.61
CA GLY A 140 -8.89 36.63 32.28
C GLY A 140 -9.87 35.46 32.22
N LEU A 141 -9.93 34.75 31.07
CA LEU A 141 -10.73 33.53 30.93
C LEU A 141 -10.30 32.44 31.91
N ALA A 142 -9.00 32.12 31.96
CA ALA A 142 -8.47 31.09 32.85
C ALA A 142 -8.73 31.43 34.33
N LEU A 143 -8.59 32.71 34.69
CA LEU A 143 -8.90 33.20 36.03
C LEU A 143 -10.40 33.08 36.36
N THR A 144 -11.31 33.39 35.44
CA THR A 144 -12.76 33.20 35.67
C THR A 144 -13.16 31.73 35.89
N MET A 145 -12.47 30.78 35.25
CA MET A 145 -12.66 29.35 35.51
C MET A 145 -12.14 28.94 36.90
N LEU A 146 -10.97 29.46 37.30
CA LEU A 146 -10.41 29.25 38.63
C LEU A 146 -11.29 29.87 39.73
N ASP A 147 -11.88 31.05 39.49
CA ASP A 147 -12.83 31.69 40.41
C ASP A 147 -14.10 30.84 40.60
N ALA A 148 -14.63 30.24 39.53
CA ALA A 148 -15.80 29.36 39.62
C ALA A 148 -15.53 28.12 40.48
N TYR A 149 -14.33 27.52 40.37
CA TYR A 149 -13.88 26.42 41.21
C TYR A 149 -13.66 26.85 42.66
N ALA A 150 -12.96 27.97 42.88
CA ALA A 150 -12.74 28.50 44.22
C ALA A 150 -14.05 28.84 44.93
N LEU A 151 -15.06 29.34 44.21
CA LEU A 151 -16.39 29.63 44.75
C LEU A 151 -17.15 28.34 45.13
N HIS A 152 -16.96 27.24 44.41
CA HIS A 152 -17.53 25.94 44.77
C HIS A 152 -17.00 25.46 46.13
N GLU A 153 -15.67 25.42 46.26
CA GLU A 153 -14.98 24.98 47.47
C GLU A 153 -15.24 25.90 48.68
N ALA A 154 -15.35 27.22 48.44
CA ALA A 154 -15.49 28.21 49.51
C ALA A 154 -16.92 28.39 50.02
N ALA A 155 -17.89 28.47 49.11
CA ALA A 155 -19.25 28.93 49.42
C ALA A 155 -20.32 27.84 49.22
N PHE A 156 -20.05 26.82 48.39
CA PHE A 156 -21.00 25.78 48.05
C PHE A 156 -20.43 24.34 48.19
N PRO A 157 -19.73 23.99 49.28
CA PRO A 157 -19.08 22.68 49.41
C PRO A 157 -20.07 21.50 49.51
N THR A 158 -21.33 21.77 49.85
CA THR A 158 -22.41 20.77 49.95
C THR A 158 -23.27 20.66 48.69
N ALA A 159 -23.04 21.51 47.68
CA ALA A 159 -23.78 21.45 46.43
C ALA A 159 -23.29 20.29 45.56
N ASP A 160 -24.21 19.65 44.84
CA ASP A 160 -23.84 18.62 43.86
C ASP A 160 -22.96 19.23 42.76
N GLY A 161 -21.72 18.76 42.65
CA GLY A 161 -20.70 19.33 41.77
C GLY A 161 -21.12 19.40 40.31
N VAL A 162 -21.96 18.46 39.83
CA VAL A 162 -22.44 18.48 38.44
C VAL A 162 -23.45 19.59 38.21
N THR A 163 -24.42 19.77 39.11
CA THR A 163 -25.41 20.86 39.03
C THR A 163 -24.73 22.23 39.13
N TYR A 164 -23.75 22.37 40.03
CA TYR A 164 -22.96 23.59 40.18
C TYR A 164 -22.13 23.88 38.91
N ALA A 165 -21.46 22.87 38.34
CA ALA A 165 -20.72 23.03 37.10
C ALA A 165 -21.63 23.41 35.90
N ALA A 166 -22.85 22.85 35.84
CA ALA A 166 -23.84 23.22 34.83
C ALA A 166 -24.24 24.70 34.97
N ALA A 167 -24.55 25.15 36.19
CA ALA A 167 -24.90 26.53 36.47
C ALA A 167 -23.71 27.49 36.22
N ALA A 168 -22.51 27.17 36.71
CA ALA A 168 -21.30 27.97 36.53
C ALA A 168 -20.92 28.11 35.05
N SER A 169 -20.99 27.03 34.25
CA SER A 169 -20.73 27.10 32.81
C SER A 169 -21.77 27.92 32.05
N THR A 170 -23.07 27.86 32.41
CA THR A 170 -24.09 28.74 31.81
C THR A 170 -23.84 30.22 32.12
N LEU A 171 -23.48 30.54 33.37
CA LEU A 171 -23.16 31.90 33.79
C LEU A 171 -21.90 32.41 33.09
N LEU A 172 -20.83 31.62 33.03
CA LEU A 172 -19.59 31.99 32.34
C LEU A 172 -19.84 32.21 30.84
N ALA A 173 -20.62 31.34 30.18
CA ALA A 173 -21.00 31.53 28.79
C ALA A 173 -21.73 32.87 28.61
N ALA A 174 -22.75 33.16 29.42
CA ALA A 174 -23.53 34.39 29.37
C ALA A 174 -22.65 35.64 29.59
N VAL A 175 -21.82 35.65 30.64
CA VAL A 175 -20.91 36.76 30.99
C VAL A 175 -19.92 37.03 29.86
N TRP A 176 -19.30 35.99 29.28
CA TRP A 176 -18.35 36.17 28.17
C TRP A 176 -19.03 36.62 26.86
N THR A 177 -20.26 36.18 26.58
CA THR A 177 -21.04 36.76 25.46
C THR A 177 -21.34 38.24 25.70
N ALA A 178 -21.81 38.60 26.89
CA ALA A 178 -22.13 39.99 27.24
C ALA A 178 -20.88 40.87 27.17
N TYR A 179 -19.74 40.40 27.70
CA TYR A 179 -18.46 41.08 27.65
C TYR A 179 -17.96 41.26 26.21
N GLY A 180 -18.05 40.22 25.38
CA GLY A 180 -17.68 40.28 23.96
C GLY A 180 -18.53 41.25 23.14
N VAL A 181 -19.85 41.28 23.38
CA VAL A 181 -20.77 42.24 22.73
C VAL A 181 -20.51 43.66 23.21
N ALA A 182 -20.28 43.87 24.50
CA ALA A 182 -19.97 45.19 25.08
C ALA A 182 -18.64 45.75 24.54
N LEU A 183 -17.60 44.91 24.38
CA LEU A 183 -16.35 45.33 23.76
C LEU A 183 -16.50 45.65 22.27
N ALA A 184 -17.38 44.95 21.56
CA ALA A 184 -17.66 45.20 20.15
C ALA A 184 -18.48 46.48 19.91
N ALA A 185 -19.23 46.95 20.92
CA ALA A 185 -20.02 48.18 20.87
C ALA A 185 -19.20 49.46 21.13
N LEU A 186 -17.92 49.35 21.54
CA LEU A 186 -17.05 50.51 21.75
C LEU A 186 -16.69 51.18 20.41
N PRO A 187 -16.73 52.53 20.33
CA PRO A 187 -16.42 53.25 19.10
C PRO A 187 -14.93 53.14 18.72
N GLY A 188 -14.63 52.42 17.63
CA GLY A 188 -13.30 52.34 17.02
C GLY A 188 -13.07 51.07 16.17
N PRO A 189 -12.08 51.05 15.25
CA PRO A 189 -11.81 49.91 14.34
C PRO A 189 -11.09 48.71 15.01
N ALA A 190 -11.21 48.52 16.33
CA ALA A 190 -10.37 47.65 17.14
C ALA A 190 -11.18 46.70 18.05
N ALA A 191 -11.96 45.79 17.47
CA ALA A 191 -12.60 44.72 18.25
C ALA A 191 -11.60 43.61 18.60
N VAL A 192 -11.53 43.22 19.88
CA VAL A 192 -10.80 42.02 20.34
C VAL A 192 -11.48 40.80 19.77
N ARG A 193 -10.73 39.88 19.18
CA ARG A 193 -11.30 38.71 18.48
C ARG A 193 -11.56 37.52 19.39
N LEU A 194 -10.96 37.50 20.58
CA LEU A 194 -10.92 36.37 21.52
C LEU A 194 -12.19 36.14 22.39
N PRO A 195 -12.95 37.15 22.87
CA PRO A 195 -14.00 36.94 23.89
C PRO A 195 -15.24 36.20 23.37
N LEU A 196 -15.64 36.44 22.12
CA LEU A 196 -16.78 35.73 21.50
C LEU A 196 -16.48 34.23 21.24
N PRO A 197 -15.30 33.86 20.70
CA PRO A 197 -14.86 32.46 20.66
C PRO A 197 -14.81 31.79 22.04
N ALA A 198 -14.31 32.50 23.07
CA ALA A 198 -14.28 32.02 24.44
C ALA A 198 -15.68 31.72 24.99
N ALA A 199 -16.63 32.63 24.77
CA ALA A 199 -18.03 32.44 25.16
C ALA A 199 -18.65 31.20 24.50
N LEU A 200 -18.33 30.96 23.22
CA LEU A 200 -18.80 29.78 22.50
C LEU A 200 -18.25 28.48 23.10
N VAL A 201 -16.96 28.45 23.46
CA VAL A 201 -16.34 27.29 24.13
C VAL A 201 -17.02 27.03 25.48
N CYS A 202 -17.28 28.06 26.27
CA CYS A 202 -18.04 27.92 27.52
C CYS A 202 -19.47 27.43 27.29
N ALA A 203 -20.11 27.84 26.19
CA ALA A 203 -21.48 27.44 25.84
C ALA A 203 -21.62 25.97 25.39
N GLN A 204 -20.52 25.25 25.18
CA GLN A 204 -20.56 23.82 24.78
C GLN A 204 -20.90 22.87 25.94
N LEU A 205 -20.60 23.27 27.18
CA LEU A 205 -20.73 22.45 28.39
C LEU A 205 -22.13 22.42 29.01
N PRO A 206 -22.92 23.52 29.05
CA PRO A 206 -24.20 23.58 29.74
C PRO A 206 -25.18 22.45 29.45
N LEU A 207 -25.47 22.20 28.17
CA LEU A 207 -26.47 21.21 27.74
C LEU A 207 -26.12 19.81 28.21
N ALA A 208 -24.84 19.42 28.10
CA ALA A 208 -24.37 18.12 28.54
C ALA A 208 -24.40 18.01 30.07
N LEU A 209 -23.94 19.05 30.79
CA LEU A 209 -23.91 19.04 32.25
C LEU A 209 -25.33 19.05 32.86
N TRP A 210 -26.28 19.78 32.27
CA TRP A 210 -27.70 19.73 32.68
C TRP A 210 -28.35 18.36 32.41
N ALA A 211 -27.98 17.71 31.30
CA ALA A 211 -28.45 16.35 31.01
C ALA A 211 -27.94 15.32 32.05
N VAL A 212 -26.70 15.48 32.54
CA VAL A 212 -26.17 14.62 33.62
C VAL A 212 -26.81 14.98 34.96
N ALA A 213 -26.93 16.27 35.28
CA ALA A 213 -27.50 16.76 36.54
C ALA A 213 -28.97 16.36 36.75
N SER A 214 -29.75 16.24 35.67
CA SER A 214 -31.14 15.76 35.72
C SER A 214 -31.27 14.24 35.91
N GLY A 215 -30.16 13.52 36.10
CA GLY A 215 -30.14 12.05 36.16
C GLY A 215 -30.37 11.39 34.79
N GLY A 216 -30.16 12.14 33.71
CA GLY A 216 -30.33 11.63 32.35
C GLY A 216 -29.36 10.48 32.05
N GLY A 217 -29.90 9.37 31.53
CA GLY A 217 -29.09 8.24 31.09
C GLY A 217 -28.14 8.58 29.92
N PRO A 218 -27.29 7.64 29.48
CA PRO A 218 -26.26 7.91 28.47
C PRO A 218 -26.84 8.37 27.10
N HIS A 219 -28.08 7.96 26.79
CA HIS A 219 -28.79 8.40 25.58
C HIS A 219 -29.17 9.88 25.61
N THR A 220 -29.61 10.42 26.76
CA THR A 220 -30.00 11.83 26.88
C THR A 220 -28.78 12.74 26.89
N VAL A 221 -27.68 12.29 27.51
CA VAL A 221 -26.39 13.00 27.47
C VAL A 221 -25.87 13.06 26.03
N THR A 222 -25.95 11.96 25.29
CA THR A 222 -25.51 11.91 23.89
C THR A 222 -26.39 12.79 22.99
N ALA A 223 -27.72 12.80 23.22
CA ALA A 223 -28.62 13.73 22.55
C ALA A 223 -28.25 15.19 22.83
N ALA A 224 -27.94 15.53 24.10
CA ALA A 224 -27.53 16.89 24.47
C ALA A 224 -26.22 17.31 23.78
N VAL A 225 -25.22 16.43 23.68
CA VAL A 225 -23.98 16.69 22.95
C VAL A 225 -24.23 16.89 21.45
N LEU A 226 -25.09 16.08 20.83
CA LEU A 226 -25.47 16.25 19.42
C LEU A 226 -26.25 17.56 19.19
N LEU A 227 -27.10 17.97 20.13
CA LEU A 227 -27.80 19.26 20.07
C LEU A 227 -26.84 20.44 20.21
N THR A 228 -25.81 20.34 21.07
CA THR A 228 -24.72 21.33 21.13
C THR A 228 -23.99 21.41 19.79
N ALA A 229 -23.70 20.27 19.15
CA ALA A 229 -23.09 20.25 17.82
C ALA A 229 -24.00 20.91 16.77
N ALA A 230 -25.32 20.68 16.85
CA ALA A 230 -26.29 21.34 15.98
C ALA A 230 -26.25 22.87 16.15
N PHE A 231 -26.21 23.36 17.38
CA PHE A 231 -26.06 24.79 17.67
C PHE A 231 -24.78 25.36 17.05
N ASP A 232 -23.64 24.70 17.27
CA ASP A 232 -22.35 25.11 16.71
C ASP A 232 -22.36 25.10 15.16
N THR A 233 -23.01 24.13 14.52
CA THR A 233 -23.16 24.12 13.05
C THR A 233 -23.97 25.31 12.55
N VAL A 234 -25.07 25.67 13.23
CA VAL A 234 -25.89 26.83 12.87
C VAL A 234 -25.09 28.12 13.01
N VAL A 235 -24.33 28.28 14.10
CA VAL A 235 -23.45 29.44 14.32
C VAL A 235 -22.37 29.51 13.24
N ALA A 236 -21.71 28.39 12.92
CA ALA A 236 -20.67 28.32 11.90
C ALA A 236 -21.17 28.67 10.47
N LEU A 237 -22.44 28.41 10.19
CA LEU A 237 -23.07 28.68 8.89
C LEU A 237 -23.64 30.10 8.79
N ARG A 238 -24.12 30.69 9.90
CA ARG A 238 -24.77 32.01 9.89
C ARG A 238 -23.83 33.18 10.20
N VAL A 239 -22.70 32.97 10.89
CA VAL A 239 -21.81 34.05 11.32
C VAL A 239 -20.69 34.34 10.29
N SER A 240 -20.43 35.62 10.03
CA SER A 240 -19.42 36.10 9.06
C SER A 240 -17.99 36.23 9.63
N GLY A 241 -17.83 36.35 10.95
CA GLY A 241 -16.53 36.51 11.60
C GLY A 241 -15.64 35.26 11.51
N ARG A 242 -14.45 35.39 10.88
CA ARG A 242 -13.52 34.26 10.63
C ARG A 242 -13.11 33.50 11.88
N SER A 243 -12.79 34.20 12.98
CA SER A 243 -12.34 33.55 14.23
C SER A 243 -13.46 32.75 14.89
N LEU A 244 -14.64 33.35 15.06
CA LEU A 244 -15.79 32.68 15.67
C LEU A 244 -16.29 31.50 14.82
N ARG A 245 -16.27 31.64 13.49
CA ARG A 245 -16.61 30.56 12.57
C ARG A 245 -15.64 29.38 12.64
N LEU A 246 -14.35 29.61 12.85
CA LEU A 246 -13.36 28.54 13.02
C LEU A 246 -13.57 27.79 14.34
N VAL A 247 -13.86 28.51 15.43
CA VAL A 247 -14.14 27.88 16.73
C VAL A 247 -15.47 27.13 16.71
N ALA A 248 -16.52 27.69 16.10
CA ALA A 248 -17.80 27.01 15.92
C ALA A 248 -17.68 25.77 15.02
N ALA A 249 -16.88 25.84 13.95
CA ALA A 249 -16.61 24.65 13.13
C ALA A 249 -15.84 23.59 13.93
N GLY A 250 -14.81 23.98 14.68
CA GLY A 250 -14.06 23.08 15.56
C GLY A 250 -14.94 22.44 16.63
N GLY A 251 -15.84 23.23 17.23
CA GLY A 251 -16.85 22.80 18.17
C GLY A 251 -17.84 21.79 17.59
N ALA A 252 -18.43 22.12 16.44
CA ALA A 252 -19.34 21.24 15.72
C ALA A 252 -18.71 19.89 15.36
N PHE A 253 -17.46 19.88 14.87
CA PHE A 253 -16.76 18.63 14.56
C PHE A 253 -16.30 17.88 15.81
N GLY A 254 -15.87 18.59 16.86
CA GLY A 254 -15.42 17.97 18.11
C GLY A 254 -16.57 17.35 18.89
N THR A 255 -17.58 18.16 19.24
CA THR A 255 -18.79 17.69 19.96
C THR A 255 -19.62 16.74 19.11
N GLY A 256 -19.79 17.02 17.81
CA GLY A 256 -20.48 16.13 16.88
C GLY A 256 -19.75 14.79 16.71
N GLY A 257 -18.42 14.81 16.60
CA GLY A 257 -17.59 13.61 16.57
C GLY A 257 -17.76 12.77 17.83
N TRP A 258 -17.68 13.39 19.01
CA TRP A 258 -17.91 12.71 20.28
C TRP A 258 -19.33 12.13 20.39
N GLY A 259 -20.36 12.90 20.03
CA GLY A 259 -21.76 12.47 20.06
C GLY A 259 -22.03 11.28 19.12
N VAL A 260 -21.44 11.28 17.92
CA VAL A 260 -21.53 10.15 16.98
C VAL A 260 -20.81 8.93 17.52
N LEU A 261 -19.62 9.09 18.10
CA LEU A 261 -18.87 7.98 18.72
C LEU A 261 -19.66 7.37 19.88
N ALA A 262 -20.21 8.19 20.78
CA ALA A 262 -21.06 7.75 21.88
C ALA A 262 -22.32 7.03 21.37
N THR A 263 -22.95 7.55 20.31
CA THR A 263 -24.08 6.89 19.65
C THR A 263 -23.69 5.52 19.08
N GLY A 264 -22.49 5.41 18.48
CA GLY A 264 -21.94 4.14 17.99
C GLY A 264 -21.74 3.11 19.10
N LEU A 265 -21.16 3.52 20.23
CA LEU A 265 -20.98 2.65 21.40
C LEU A 265 -22.34 2.18 21.94
N LEU A 266 -23.30 3.08 22.11
CA LEU A 266 -24.66 2.73 22.55
C LEU A 266 -25.39 1.78 21.58
N SER A 267 -25.12 1.89 20.28
CA SER A 267 -25.65 0.98 19.26
C SER A 267 -25.02 -0.41 19.34
N LEU A 268 -23.72 -0.50 19.66
CA LEU A 268 -23.02 -1.77 19.82
C LEU A 268 -23.44 -2.51 21.10
N ASP A 269 -23.66 -1.77 22.19
CA ASP A 269 -24.10 -2.31 23.50
C ASP A 269 -25.61 -2.59 23.57
N ALA A 270 -26.36 -2.27 22.52
CA ALA A 270 -27.81 -2.46 22.49
C ALA A 270 -28.17 -3.96 22.42
N ALA A 271 -28.52 -4.55 23.56
CA ALA A 271 -28.94 -5.95 23.67
C ALA A 271 -30.36 -6.24 23.13
N GLY A 272 -31.13 -5.22 22.73
CA GLY A 272 -32.51 -5.41 22.26
C GLY A 272 -33.04 -4.31 21.35
N PRO A 273 -34.15 -4.56 20.63
CA PRO A 273 -34.64 -3.69 19.56
C PRO A 273 -35.03 -2.29 20.06
N GLY A 274 -35.52 -2.16 21.30
CA GLY A 274 -35.85 -0.86 21.89
C GLY A 274 -34.63 0.00 22.27
N ALA A 275 -33.49 -0.61 22.61
CA ALA A 275 -32.23 0.12 22.79
C ALA A 275 -31.63 0.51 21.43
N ALA A 276 -31.65 -0.41 20.47
CA ALA A 276 -31.18 -0.16 19.11
C ALA A 276 -32.00 0.94 18.40
N ALA A 277 -33.32 0.99 18.61
CA ALA A 277 -34.19 2.04 18.08
C ALA A 277 -33.85 3.43 18.66
N ARG A 278 -33.52 3.51 19.96
CA ARG A 278 -33.07 4.77 20.59
C ARG A 278 -31.72 5.22 20.04
N ALA A 279 -30.77 4.31 19.86
CA ALA A 279 -29.49 4.61 19.21
C ALA A 279 -29.69 5.02 17.73
N ALA A 280 -30.62 4.38 17.01
CA ALA A 280 -30.97 4.74 15.64
C ALA A 280 -31.59 6.15 15.56
N ALA A 281 -32.39 6.56 16.55
CA ALA A 281 -32.92 7.92 16.63
C ALA A 281 -31.80 8.96 16.84
N LEU A 282 -30.77 8.66 17.63
CA LEU A 282 -29.58 9.50 17.80
C LEU A 282 -28.76 9.60 16.50
N PHE A 283 -28.60 8.49 15.77
CA PHE A 283 -27.97 8.50 14.44
C PHE A 283 -28.79 9.30 13.42
N ALA A 284 -30.12 9.24 13.48
CA ALA A 284 -31.00 10.05 12.64
C ALA A 284 -30.85 11.55 12.97
N LEU A 285 -30.71 11.91 14.25
CA LEU A 285 -30.41 13.29 14.66
C LEU A 285 -29.06 13.75 14.11
N ALA A 286 -28.00 12.94 14.26
CA ALA A 286 -26.68 13.25 13.70
C ALA A 286 -26.71 13.37 12.16
N ALA A 287 -27.47 12.52 11.48
CA ALA A 287 -27.68 12.58 10.04
C ALA A 287 -28.40 13.87 9.62
N ALA A 288 -29.45 14.27 10.34
CA ALA A 288 -30.19 15.50 10.08
C ALA A 288 -29.29 16.74 10.22
N ILE A 289 -28.42 16.78 11.23
CA ILE A 289 -27.45 17.86 11.43
C ILE A 289 -26.45 17.91 10.26
N ALA A 290 -25.89 16.76 9.87
CA ALA A 290 -24.88 16.69 8.80
C ALA A 290 -25.47 17.02 7.42
N LEU A 291 -26.69 16.55 7.12
CA LEU A 291 -27.41 16.86 5.88
C LEU A 291 -27.91 18.31 5.85
N GLY A 292 -28.37 18.85 6.98
CA GLY A 292 -28.69 20.27 7.13
C GLY A 292 -27.46 21.14 6.86
N ALA A 293 -26.31 20.78 7.43
CA ALA A 293 -25.05 21.45 7.15
C ALA A 293 -24.65 21.34 5.67
N ALA A 294 -24.90 20.20 5.03
CA ALA A 294 -24.64 20.03 3.60
C ALA A 294 -25.50 20.95 2.72
N TRP A 295 -26.77 21.15 3.10
CA TRP A 295 -27.72 21.97 2.36
C TRP A 295 -27.37 23.47 2.40
N PHE A 296 -26.90 23.95 3.57
CA PHE A 296 -26.58 25.36 3.78
C PHE A 296 -25.08 25.69 3.61
N ALA A 297 -24.25 24.71 3.26
CA ALA A 297 -22.81 24.91 3.11
C ALA A 297 -22.48 25.75 1.86
N PRO A 298 -21.71 26.84 2.00
CA PRO A 298 -21.34 27.70 0.86
C PRO A 298 -20.28 27.08 -0.05
N ARG A 299 -19.60 26.01 0.39
CA ARG A 299 -18.54 25.34 -0.38
C ARG A 299 -18.98 23.94 -0.78
N PRO A 300 -18.88 23.57 -2.08
CA PRO A 300 -19.34 22.27 -2.55
C PRO A 300 -18.58 21.10 -1.92
N ALA A 301 -17.28 21.27 -1.63
CA ALA A 301 -16.47 20.23 -0.98
C ALA A 301 -16.91 19.95 0.47
N LEU A 302 -17.31 21.00 1.20
CA LEU A 302 -17.83 20.84 2.56
C LEU A 302 -19.23 20.20 2.53
N ALA A 303 -20.07 20.62 1.58
CA ALA A 303 -21.38 20.02 1.36
C ALA A 303 -21.29 18.53 1.02
N THR A 304 -20.36 18.12 0.17
CA THR A 304 -20.13 16.70 -0.13
C THR A 304 -19.64 15.94 1.10
N GLY A 305 -18.71 16.50 1.88
CA GLY A 305 -18.17 15.82 3.07
C GLY A 305 -19.22 15.60 4.17
N THR A 306 -20.03 16.62 4.47
CA THR A 306 -21.09 16.48 5.47
C THR A 306 -22.26 15.63 4.96
N ALA A 307 -22.53 15.62 3.66
CA ALA A 307 -23.50 14.69 3.07
C ALA A 307 -23.03 13.22 3.12
N VAL A 308 -21.73 12.95 2.93
CA VAL A 308 -21.16 11.60 3.15
C VAL A 308 -21.38 11.17 4.60
N ALA A 309 -21.00 12.02 5.56
CA ALA A 309 -21.18 11.73 6.98
C ALA A 309 -22.65 11.46 7.32
N GLY A 310 -23.57 12.29 6.84
CA GLY A 310 -25.01 12.10 7.04
C GLY A 310 -25.53 10.78 6.45
N GLY A 311 -25.08 10.41 5.24
CA GLY A 311 -25.43 9.12 4.64
C GLY A 311 -24.92 7.92 5.45
N LEU A 312 -23.69 8.00 5.97
CA LEU A 312 -23.12 6.95 6.83
C LEU A 312 -23.89 6.82 8.16
N PHE A 313 -24.31 7.94 8.76
CA PHE A 313 -25.13 7.91 9.98
C PHE A 313 -26.51 7.31 9.73
N LEU A 314 -27.15 7.60 8.60
CA LEU A 314 -28.42 6.95 8.22
C LEU A 314 -28.27 5.43 8.09
N VAL A 315 -27.20 4.96 7.42
CA VAL A 315 -26.95 3.52 7.27
C VAL A 315 -26.59 2.88 8.62
N ALA A 316 -25.81 3.56 9.47
CA ALA A 316 -25.46 3.08 10.80
C ALA A 316 -26.69 2.92 11.71
N GLY A 317 -27.60 3.89 11.69
CA GLY A 317 -28.86 3.82 12.44
C GLY A 317 -29.82 2.78 11.88
N ALA A 318 -30.06 2.79 10.56
CA ALA A 318 -30.98 1.86 9.91
C ALA A 318 -30.52 0.40 9.98
N GLY A 319 -29.20 0.14 9.89
CA GLY A 319 -28.63 -1.20 10.03
C GLY A 319 -28.41 -1.65 11.48
N GLY A 320 -28.38 -0.72 12.45
CA GLY A 320 -28.28 -1.04 13.88
C GLY A 320 -29.54 -1.72 14.45
N VAL A 321 -30.73 -1.38 13.95
CA VAL A 321 -31.99 -2.01 14.35
C VAL A 321 -32.05 -3.51 13.96
N PRO A 322 -31.82 -3.91 12.70
CA PRO A 322 -31.81 -5.31 12.32
C PRO A 322 -30.65 -6.08 12.96
N ARG A 323 -29.51 -5.44 13.27
CA ARG A 323 -28.41 -6.07 14.02
C ARG A 323 -28.86 -6.65 15.37
N ALA A 324 -29.81 -6.01 16.05
CA ALA A 324 -30.29 -6.46 17.37
C ALA A 324 -31.25 -7.67 17.30
N VAL A 325 -31.73 -8.03 16.10
CA VAL A 325 -32.73 -9.09 15.90
C VAL A 325 -32.19 -10.23 15.03
N LEU A 326 -31.29 -9.92 14.08
CA LEU A 326 -30.73 -10.90 13.15
C LEU A 326 -29.60 -11.71 13.80
N PRO A 327 -29.43 -12.98 13.38
CA PRO A 327 -28.21 -13.75 13.65
C PRO A 327 -26.96 -12.98 13.20
N GLY A 328 -25.84 -13.16 13.90
CA GLY A 328 -24.57 -12.47 13.63
C GLY A 328 -24.15 -12.48 12.15
N ASP A 329 -24.42 -13.59 11.46
CA ASP A 329 -24.11 -13.83 10.03
C ASP A 329 -24.84 -12.88 9.07
N LEU A 330 -26.03 -12.40 9.44
CA LEU A 330 -26.88 -11.54 8.58
C LEU A 330 -26.70 -10.05 8.87
N THR A 331 -25.91 -9.69 9.89
CA THR A 331 -25.73 -8.29 10.31
C THR A 331 -25.12 -7.42 9.20
N VAL A 332 -24.05 -7.89 8.55
CA VAL A 332 -23.38 -7.18 7.45
C VAL A 332 -24.30 -7.05 6.23
N LEU A 333 -25.11 -8.07 5.96
CA LEU A 333 -26.10 -8.03 4.90
C LEU A 333 -27.17 -6.96 5.17
N GLY A 334 -27.60 -6.80 6.43
CA GLY A 334 -28.51 -5.73 6.85
C GLY A 334 -27.97 -4.34 6.55
N TYR A 335 -26.73 -4.05 6.94
CA TYR A 335 -26.07 -2.77 6.62
C TYR A 335 -25.89 -2.57 5.10
N LEU A 336 -25.56 -3.63 4.36
CA LEU A 336 -25.42 -3.58 2.91
C LEU A 336 -26.73 -3.22 2.22
N VAL A 337 -27.84 -3.85 2.61
CA VAL A 337 -29.18 -3.55 2.07
C VAL A 337 -29.55 -2.10 2.35
N CYS A 338 -29.28 -1.59 3.56
CA CYS A 338 -29.47 -0.18 3.89
C CYS A 338 -28.63 0.77 3.00
N GLY A 339 -27.37 0.40 2.73
CA GLY A 339 -26.51 1.15 1.80
C GLY A 339 -27.04 1.16 0.37
N ILE A 340 -27.50 0.01 -0.13
CA ILE A 340 -28.10 -0.10 -1.48
C ILE A 340 -29.40 0.71 -1.56
N ALA A 341 -30.25 0.64 -0.54
CA ALA A 341 -31.48 1.42 -0.46
C ALA A 341 -31.20 2.94 -0.48
N LEU A 342 -30.10 3.40 0.12
CA LEU A 342 -29.69 4.79 0.09
C LEU A 342 -29.38 5.28 -1.34
N VAL A 343 -28.74 4.47 -2.18
CA VAL A 343 -28.53 4.80 -3.62
C VAL A 343 -29.86 4.84 -4.39
N ALA A 344 -30.79 3.96 -4.05
CA ALA A 344 -32.10 3.93 -4.69
C ALA A 344 -32.94 5.19 -4.32
N ALA A 345 -32.90 5.62 -3.05
CA ALA A 345 -33.62 6.79 -2.55
C ALA A 345 -33.12 8.13 -3.12
N VAL A 346 -31.83 8.20 -3.49
CA VAL A 346 -31.16 9.42 -3.99
C VAL A 346 -31.55 9.78 -5.43
N ARG A 347 -32.39 8.99 -6.09
CA ARG A 347 -32.92 9.29 -7.44
C ARG A 347 -33.91 10.48 -7.49
N GLY A 348 -34.24 11.08 -6.34
CA GLY A 348 -35.10 12.27 -6.23
C GLY A 348 -34.41 13.62 -6.56
N PRO A 349 -35.16 14.74 -6.51
CA PRO A 349 -34.67 16.08 -6.85
C PRO A 349 -33.82 16.70 -5.73
N VAL A 350 -32.63 16.15 -5.49
CA VAL A 350 -31.67 16.64 -4.49
C VAL A 350 -30.51 17.37 -5.17
N ALA A 351 -29.93 18.38 -4.49
CA ALA A 351 -28.77 19.11 -4.97
C ALA A 351 -27.58 18.17 -5.29
N GLU A 352 -26.87 18.43 -6.39
CA GLU A 352 -25.72 17.63 -6.87
C GLU A 352 -24.67 17.27 -5.79
N PRO A 353 -24.20 18.20 -4.92
CA PRO A 353 -23.22 17.85 -3.89
C PRO A 353 -23.77 16.87 -2.85
N VAL A 354 -25.05 16.97 -2.50
CA VAL A 354 -25.70 16.05 -1.55
C VAL A 354 -25.87 14.67 -2.18
N ARG A 355 -26.31 14.62 -3.45
CA ARG A 355 -26.40 13.36 -4.22
C ARG A 355 -25.07 12.64 -4.32
N ARG A 356 -23.98 13.36 -4.66
CA ARG A 356 -22.62 12.79 -4.70
C ARG A 356 -22.17 12.28 -3.34
N GLY A 357 -22.43 13.04 -2.27
CA GLY A 357 -22.07 12.63 -0.92
C GLY A 357 -22.78 11.34 -0.48
N LEU A 358 -24.08 11.23 -0.76
CA LEU A 358 -24.85 10.02 -0.45
C LEU A 358 -24.40 8.82 -1.30
N ALA A 359 -24.10 9.02 -2.59
CA ALA A 359 -23.53 7.95 -3.43
C ALA A 359 -22.17 7.47 -2.92
N LEU A 360 -21.30 8.39 -2.47
CA LEU A 360 -20.02 8.06 -1.85
C LEU A 360 -20.18 7.34 -0.51
N ALA A 361 -21.18 7.72 0.32
CA ALA A 361 -21.49 7.02 1.56
C ALA A 361 -21.91 5.56 1.30
N SER A 362 -22.78 5.33 0.31
CA SER A 362 -23.12 3.96 -0.09
C SER A 362 -21.92 3.21 -0.67
N GLY A 363 -21.07 3.86 -1.47
CA GLY A 363 -19.85 3.25 -2.00
C GLY A 363 -18.91 2.81 -0.88
N ALA A 364 -18.78 3.64 0.18
CA ALA A 364 -18.00 3.32 1.37
C ALA A 364 -18.59 2.12 2.14
N VAL A 365 -19.91 2.07 2.33
CA VAL A 365 -20.58 0.91 2.99
C VAL A 365 -20.35 -0.37 2.20
N GLN A 366 -20.51 -0.33 0.86
CA GLN A 366 -20.27 -1.48 0.00
C GLN A 366 -18.78 -1.90 0.02
N ALA A 367 -17.85 -0.95 0.02
CA ALA A 367 -16.42 -1.23 0.14
C ALA A 367 -16.08 -1.88 1.48
N CYS A 368 -16.65 -1.40 2.59
CA CYS A 368 -16.49 -2.03 3.90
C CYS A 368 -17.09 -3.45 3.94
N ALA A 369 -18.24 -3.68 3.29
CA ALA A 369 -18.85 -5.00 3.20
C ALA A 369 -17.97 -5.98 2.40
N VAL A 370 -17.36 -5.53 1.29
CA VAL A 370 -16.38 -6.32 0.54
C VAL A 370 -15.13 -6.58 1.38
N LEU A 371 -14.62 -5.57 2.10
CA LEU A 371 -13.46 -5.71 2.98
C LEU A 371 -13.70 -6.79 4.05
N TRP A 372 -14.91 -6.84 4.61
CA TRP A 372 -15.31 -7.87 5.56
C TRP A 372 -15.39 -9.28 4.93
N ALA A 373 -15.70 -9.39 3.64
CA ALA A 373 -15.71 -10.67 2.91
C ALA A 373 -14.30 -11.13 2.46
N LEU A 374 -13.29 -10.24 2.47
CA LEU A 374 -11.93 -10.57 2.02
C LEU A 374 -11.27 -11.73 2.78
N PRO A 375 -11.38 -11.87 4.12
CA PRO A 375 -10.79 -13.01 4.82
C PRO A 375 -11.33 -14.35 4.32
N ALA A 376 -12.61 -14.45 3.99
CA ALA A 376 -13.19 -15.69 3.43
C ALA A 376 -12.62 -16.01 2.04
N VAL A 377 -12.44 -14.99 1.20
CA VAL A 377 -11.77 -15.13 -0.11
C VAL A 377 -10.30 -15.53 0.08
N GLY A 378 -9.62 -14.92 1.05
CA GLY A 378 -8.23 -15.20 1.40
C GLY A 378 -8.03 -16.65 1.86
N VAL A 379 -8.89 -17.15 2.74
CA VAL A 379 -8.88 -18.55 3.19
C VAL A 379 -9.19 -19.49 2.03
N ALA A 380 -10.18 -19.19 1.19
CA ALA A 380 -10.50 -20.02 0.02
C ALA A 380 -9.36 -20.11 -1.01
N LEU A 381 -8.52 -19.07 -1.11
CA LEU A 381 -7.37 -19.02 -2.04
C LEU A 381 -6.07 -19.59 -1.46
N LEU A 382 -5.77 -19.25 -0.21
CA LEU A 382 -4.49 -19.58 0.43
C LEU A 382 -4.56 -20.87 1.24
N GLY A 383 -5.72 -21.22 1.78
CA GLY A 383 -5.94 -22.45 2.53
C GLY A 383 -5.54 -23.72 1.76
N PRO A 384 -5.84 -23.85 0.45
CA PRO A 384 -5.41 -25.00 -0.34
C PRO A 384 -3.89 -25.21 -0.43
N VAL A 385 -3.06 -24.19 -0.13
CA VAL A 385 -1.59 -24.31 -0.19
C VAL A 385 -1.08 -25.37 0.80
N ALA A 386 -1.79 -25.58 1.92
CA ALA A 386 -1.48 -26.60 2.91
C ALA A 386 -1.49 -28.03 2.35
N TRP A 387 -2.22 -28.29 1.25
CA TRP A 387 -2.24 -29.59 0.58
C TRP A 387 -0.91 -29.99 -0.04
N VAL A 388 0.02 -29.06 -0.25
CA VAL A 388 1.38 -29.39 -0.72
C VAL A 388 2.11 -30.27 0.30
N LEU A 389 1.87 -30.06 1.59
CA LEU A 389 2.48 -30.85 2.67
C LEU A 389 1.64 -32.10 3.04
N HIS A 390 0.34 -32.08 2.73
CA HIS A 390 -0.62 -33.13 3.06
C HIS A 390 -1.12 -33.90 1.83
N ALA A 391 -0.30 -33.96 0.78
CA ALA A 391 -0.68 -34.57 -0.50
C ALA A 391 -1.11 -36.03 -0.31
N TRP A 392 -2.25 -36.37 -0.91
CA TRP A 392 -2.87 -37.71 -0.88
C TRP A 392 -3.13 -38.27 0.53
N SER A 393 -3.36 -37.39 1.50
CA SER A 393 -3.72 -37.81 2.87
C SER A 393 -5.18 -38.27 3.03
N GLY A 394 -6.04 -38.05 2.02
CA GLY A 394 -7.42 -38.53 1.99
C GLY A 394 -8.43 -37.47 1.56
N ALA A 395 -9.60 -37.92 1.10
CA ALA A 395 -10.67 -37.03 0.67
C ALA A 395 -11.28 -36.28 1.86
N PRO A 396 -11.32 -34.93 1.84
CA PRO A 396 -12.02 -34.14 2.86
C PRO A 396 -13.52 -34.42 2.82
N ALA A 397 -14.18 -34.27 3.97
CA ALA A 397 -15.63 -34.46 4.07
C ALA A 397 -16.40 -33.47 3.17
N ASP A 398 -15.96 -32.21 3.13
CA ASP A 398 -16.61 -31.12 2.40
C ASP A 398 -15.60 -30.10 1.85
N ALA A 399 -16.10 -29.17 1.04
CA ALA A 399 -15.28 -28.11 0.44
C ALA A 399 -14.73 -27.12 1.48
N ARG A 400 -15.35 -26.98 2.66
CA ARG A 400 -14.82 -26.14 3.73
C ARG A 400 -13.60 -26.79 4.37
N ALA A 401 -13.68 -28.07 4.76
CA ALA A 401 -12.53 -28.80 5.27
C ALA A 401 -11.36 -28.79 4.29
N ALA A 402 -11.64 -28.90 2.98
CA ALA A 402 -10.63 -28.81 1.94
C ALA A 402 -9.93 -27.43 1.88
N ALA A 403 -10.62 -26.35 2.26
CA ALA A 403 -10.09 -24.99 2.27
C ALA A 403 -9.46 -24.58 3.61
N THR A 404 -9.64 -25.33 4.70
CA THR A 404 -9.20 -24.96 6.05
C THR A 404 -8.26 -25.98 6.70
N VAL A 405 -7.43 -26.68 5.91
CA VAL A 405 -6.55 -27.77 6.37
C VAL A 405 -5.74 -27.40 7.63
N ASP A 406 -5.00 -26.28 7.59
CA ASP A 406 -4.18 -25.76 8.70
C ASP A 406 -4.77 -24.47 9.33
N GLY A 407 -6.05 -24.19 9.08
CA GLY A 407 -6.66 -22.90 9.41
C GLY A 407 -8.08 -23.01 9.95
N PHE A 408 -8.68 -21.86 10.21
CA PHE A 408 -10.08 -21.77 10.63
C PHE A 408 -10.90 -20.99 9.61
N TRP A 409 -12.15 -21.40 9.43
CA TRP A 409 -13.10 -20.61 8.65
C TRP A 409 -13.47 -19.35 9.44
N PRO A 410 -13.44 -18.14 8.83
CA PRO A 410 -13.77 -16.92 9.55
C PRO A 410 -15.19 -16.97 10.12
N ALA A 411 -15.34 -16.53 11.38
CA ALA A 411 -16.65 -16.45 12.01
C ALA A 411 -17.61 -15.56 11.20
N HIS A 412 -18.88 -15.96 11.13
CA HIS A 412 -19.95 -15.24 10.45
C HIS A 412 -19.82 -15.11 8.92
N ALA A 413 -18.85 -15.79 8.28
CA ALA A 413 -18.60 -15.65 6.85
C ALA A 413 -19.53 -16.47 5.91
N ALA A 414 -20.57 -17.13 6.45
CA ALA A 414 -21.52 -17.91 5.64
C ALA A 414 -22.24 -17.04 4.58
N THR A 415 -22.46 -15.76 4.87
CA THR A 415 -23.14 -14.80 3.98
C THR A 415 -22.18 -14.01 3.08
N ALA A 416 -20.87 -14.21 3.19
CA ALA A 416 -19.87 -13.59 2.33
C ALA A 416 -20.17 -13.70 0.82
N PRO A 417 -20.60 -14.85 0.26
CA PRO A 417 -20.95 -14.92 -1.16
C PRO A 417 -22.16 -14.02 -1.51
N LEU A 418 -23.15 -13.90 -0.63
CA LEU A 418 -24.31 -13.02 -0.87
C LEU A 418 -23.89 -11.55 -0.90
N VAL A 419 -22.98 -11.14 -0.01
CA VAL A 419 -22.41 -9.78 0.01
C VAL A 419 -21.66 -9.47 -1.29
N LEU A 420 -20.80 -10.39 -1.75
CA LEU A 420 -20.03 -10.21 -2.98
C LEU A 420 -20.93 -10.11 -4.22
N VAL A 421 -21.97 -10.95 -4.32
CA VAL A 421 -22.95 -10.91 -5.43
C VAL A 421 -23.78 -9.63 -5.38
N ALA A 422 -24.25 -9.22 -4.20
CA ALA A 422 -25.03 -7.99 -4.05
C ALA A 422 -24.21 -6.76 -4.50
N VAL A 423 -22.93 -6.67 -4.14
CA VAL A 423 -22.06 -5.57 -4.60
C VAL A 423 -21.77 -5.67 -6.10
N ALA A 424 -21.51 -6.89 -6.62
CA ALA A 424 -21.29 -7.10 -8.05
C ALA A 424 -22.50 -6.66 -8.90
N THR A 425 -23.72 -7.00 -8.47
CA THR A 425 -24.96 -6.62 -9.16
C THR A 425 -25.19 -5.11 -9.11
N VAL A 426 -24.90 -4.45 -7.99
CA VAL A 426 -24.98 -2.99 -7.88
C VAL A 426 -24.00 -2.30 -8.82
N LEU A 427 -22.73 -2.76 -8.88
CA LEU A 427 -21.74 -2.22 -9.79
C LEU A 427 -22.15 -2.39 -11.26
N ALA A 428 -22.73 -3.53 -11.62
CA ALA A 428 -23.20 -3.80 -12.97
C ALA A 428 -24.43 -2.96 -13.37
N LEU A 429 -25.34 -2.69 -12.44
CA LEU A 429 -26.64 -2.04 -12.72
C LEU A 429 -26.68 -0.53 -12.46
N ALA A 430 -25.97 -0.04 -11.43
CA ALA A 430 -26.04 1.34 -10.97
C ALA A 430 -25.04 2.27 -11.69
N VAL A 431 -23.87 1.76 -12.10
CA VAL A 431 -22.84 2.55 -12.80
C VAL A 431 -23.16 2.63 -14.29
N ARG A 432 -23.90 3.67 -14.69
CA ARG A 432 -24.28 3.92 -16.09
C ARG A 432 -23.35 4.87 -16.85
N ASP A 433 -22.40 5.50 -16.16
CA ASP A 433 -21.43 6.40 -16.78
C ASP A 433 -20.46 5.67 -17.70
N VAL A 434 -20.40 6.08 -18.97
CA VAL A 434 -19.59 5.45 -20.03
C VAL A 434 -18.10 5.36 -19.65
N ARG A 435 -17.59 6.34 -18.89
CA ARG A 435 -16.19 6.39 -18.45
C ARG A 435 -15.86 5.33 -17.40
N TRP A 436 -16.77 5.07 -16.47
CA TRP A 436 -16.54 4.17 -15.32
C TRP A 436 -17.08 2.76 -15.56
N ARG A 437 -17.97 2.59 -16.54
CA ARG A 437 -18.55 1.31 -16.95
C ARG A 437 -17.52 0.18 -17.13
N PRO A 438 -16.42 0.32 -17.89
CA PRO A 438 -15.49 -0.79 -18.07
C PRO A 438 -14.84 -1.23 -16.75
N GLN A 439 -14.48 -0.28 -15.87
CA GLN A 439 -13.90 -0.57 -14.56
C GLN A 439 -14.92 -1.23 -13.62
N ALA A 440 -16.17 -0.78 -13.63
CA ALA A 440 -17.25 -1.39 -12.85
C ALA A 440 -17.54 -2.82 -13.31
N TRP A 441 -17.53 -3.09 -14.62
CA TRP A 441 -17.69 -4.46 -15.15
C TRP A 441 -16.52 -5.37 -14.77
N THR A 442 -15.28 -4.87 -14.80
CA THR A 442 -14.13 -5.65 -14.33
C THR A 442 -14.22 -5.95 -12.83
N ALA A 443 -14.64 -4.98 -12.02
CA ALA A 443 -14.83 -5.18 -10.57
C ALA A 443 -15.97 -6.17 -10.28
N ALA A 444 -17.10 -6.05 -11.00
CA ALA A 444 -18.22 -6.99 -10.89
C ALA A 444 -17.80 -8.42 -11.28
N LEU A 445 -16.98 -8.57 -12.33
CA LEU A 445 -16.45 -9.88 -12.75
C LEU A 445 -15.51 -10.48 -11.69
N VAL A 446 -14.63 -9.68 -11.07
CA VAL A 446 -13.76 -10.12 -9.97
C VAL A 446 -14.57 -10.55 -8.75
N LEU A 447 -15.59 -9.78 -8.36
CA LEU A 447 -16.47 -10.11 -7.22
C LEU A 447 -17.32 -11.35 -7.50
N ALA A 448 -17.83 -11.52 -8.73
CA ALA A 448 -18.55 -12.72 -9.14
C ALA A 448 -17.65 -13.96 -9.09
N TRP A 449 -16.41 -13.86 -9.59
CA TRP A 449 -15.43 -14.93 -9.48
C TRP A 449 -15.09 -15.27 -8.02
N ALA A 450 -14.87 -14.26 -7.17
CA ALA A 450 -14.62 -14.44 -5.75
C ALA A 450 -15.80 -15.11 -5.03
N THR A 451 -17.04 -14.78 -5.44
CA THR A 451 -18.25 -15.46 -4.96
C THR A 451 -18.18 -16.96 -5.26
N VAL A 452 -17.91 -17.33 -6.52
CA VAL A 452 -17.90 -18.74 -6.95
C VAL A 452 -16.80 -19.54 -6.24
N LEU A 453 -15.68 -18.91 -5.88
CA LEU A 453 -14.64 -19.55 -5.07
C LEU A 453 -15.08 -19.83 -3.63
N VAL A 454 -15.77 -18.88 -3.00
CA VAL A 454 -16.16 -18.96 -1.58
C VAL A 454 -17.42 -19.81 -1.40
N LEU A 455 -18.30 -19.84 -2.40
CA LEU A 455 -19.63 -20.46 -2.32
C LEU A 455 -19.61 -21.95 -1.89
N PRO A 456 -18.76 -22.84 -2.43
CA PRO A 456 -18.73 -24.24 -2.01
C PRO A 456 -18.33 -24.42 -0.54
N ALA A 457 -17.34 -23.65 -0.06
CA ALA A 457 -16.89 -23.70 1.33
C ALA A 457 -17.87 -23.02 2.30
N ALA A 458 -18.55 -21.95 1.86
CA ALA A 458 -19.58 -21.30 2.66
C ALA A 458 -20.79 -22.22 2.89
N LEU A 459 -21.20 -22.98 1.88
CA LEU A 459 -22.35 -23.88 1.93
C LEU A 459 -22.02 -25.34 2.33
N GLU A 460 -20.78 -25.63 2.74
CA GLU A 460 -20.33 -26.99 3.14
C GLU A 460 -20.66 -28.04 2.06
N MET A 461 -20.51 -27.64 0.79
CA MET A 461 -20.82 -28.52 -0.34
C MET A 461 -19.88 -29.73 -0.36
N PRO A 462 -20.33 -30.90 -0.87
CA PRO A 462 -19.46 -32.06 -1.01
C PRO A 462 -18.19 -31.71 -1.80
N TYR A 463 -17.05 -32.25 -1.39
CA TYR A 463 -15.73 -31.96 -1.96
C TYR A 463 -15.71 -32.03 -3.50
N ALA A 464 -16.29 -33.09 -4.08
CA ALA A 464 -16.36 -33.27 -5.54
C ALA A 464 -17.17 -32.17 -6.24
N VAL A 465 -18.27 -31.70 -5.63
CA VAL A 465 -19.09 -30.60 -6.15
C VAL A 465 -18.28 -29.30 -6.12
N GLY A 466 -17.52 -29.07 -5.05
CA GLY A 466 -16.61 -27.92 -4.95
C GLY A 466 -15.59 -27.85 -6.08
N LEU A 467 -14.91 -28.98 -6.38
CA LEU A 467 -13.98 -29.09 -7.49
C LEU A 467 -14.65 -28.82 -8.84
N LEU A 468 -15.84 -29.37 -9.08
CA LEU A 468 -16.59 -29.17 -10.33
C LEU A 468 -17.01 -27.71 -10.51
N VAL A 469 -17.52 -27.06 -9.46
CA VAL A 469 -17.93 -25.65 -9.49
C VAL A 469 -16.73 -24.76 -9.84
N GLN A 470 -15.58 -24.96 -9.19
CA GLN A 470 -14.36 -24.21 -9.49
C GLN A 470 -13.82 -24.52 -10.90
N GLY A 471 -13.85 -25.78 -11.33
CA GLY A 471 -13.48 -26.18 -12.70
C GLY A 471 -14.33 -25.47 -13.75
N LEU A 472 -15.66 -25.52 -13.63
CA LEU A 472 -16.58 -24.82 -14.52
C LEU A 472 -16.38 -23.30 -14.49
N ALA A 473 -16.09 -22.72 -13.33
CA ALA A 473 -15.78 -21.30 -13.20
C ALA A 473 -14.52 -20.92 -13.97
N THR A 474 -13.44 -21.72 -13.89
CA THR A 474 -12.21 -21.47 -14.66
C THR A 474 -12.47 -21.52 -16.16
N VAL A 475 -13.28 -22.47 -16.64
CA VAL A 475 -13.69 -22.58 -18.05
C VAL A 475 -14.49 -21.35 -18.49
N ALA A 476 -15.50 -20.94 -17.70
CA ALA A 476 -16.35 -19.79 -18.00
C ALA A 476 -15.55 -18.48 -18.04
N VAL A 477 -14.70 -18.25 -17.04
CA VAL A 477 -13.87 -17.03 -16.95
C VAL A 477 -12.83 -16.99 -18.07
N LEU A 478 -12.22 -18.14 -18.40
CA LEU A 478 -11.34 -18.24 -19.55
C LEU A 478 -12.12 -17.87 -20.82
N GLY A 479 -13.41 -18.18 -20.94
CA GLY A 479 -14.31 -17.80 -22.04
C GLY A 479 -14.32 -16.31 -22.44
N PHE A 480 -14.19 -15.37 -21.51
CA PHE A 480 -14.34 -13.92 -21.79
C PHE A 480 -13.19 -13.27 -22.56
N ALA A 481 -12.01 -13.90 -22.64
CA ALA A 481 -10.87 -13.46 -23.46
C ALA A 481 -10.26 -12.09 -23.12
N THR A 482 -10.40 -11.63 -21.88
CA THR A 482 -9.77 -10.38 -21.41
C THR A 482 -8.52 -10.68 -20.58
N PRO A 483 -7.54 -9.77 -20.48
CA PRO A 483 -6.35 -9.99 -19.65
C PRO A 483 -6.71 -10.23 -18.17
N VAL A 484 -7.71 -9.52 -17.65
CA VAL A 484 -8.23 -9.72 -16.28
C VAL A 484 -8.83 -11.12 -16.14
N SER A 485 -9.66 -11.56 -17.08
CA SER A 485 -10.26 -12.89 -17.00
C SER A 485 -9.22 -14.00 -17.15
N THR A 486 -8.17 -13.83 -17.98
CA THR A 486 -7.06 -14.80 -18.01
C THR A 486 -6.32 -14.87 -16.68
N GLY A 487 -6.08 -13.74 -16.00
CA GLY A 487 -5.46 -13.72 -14.68
C GLY A 487 -6.30 -14.45 -13.62
N LEU A 488 -7.61 -14.21 -13.60
CA LEU A 488 -8.54 -14.89 -12.70
C LEU A 488 -8.68 -16.38 -13.00
N ALA A 489 -8.66 -16.77 -14.27
CA ALA A 489 -8.68 -18.18 -14.66
C ALA A 489 -7.42 -18.91 -14.18
N VAL A 490 -6.23 -18.30 -14.31
CA VAL A 490 -4.96 -18.86 -13.81
C VAL A 490 -4.96 -18.96 -12.28
N LEU A 491 -5.43 -17.92 -11.59
CA LEU A 491 -5.50 -17.94 -10.13
C LEU A 491 -6.50 -19.00 -9.63
N GLY A 492 -7.68 -19.10 -10.28
CA GLY A 492 -8.69 -20.10 -9.96
C GLY A 492 -8.24 -21.52 -10.26
N SER A 493 -7.53 -21.74 -11.37
CA SER A 493 -7.00 -23.05 -11.72
C SER A 493 -5.85 -23.47 -10.80
N ALA A 494 -5.05 -22.52 -10.29
CA ALA A 494 -4.03 -22.80 -9.28
C ALA A 494 -4.68 -23.27 -7.96
N GLY A 495 -5.71 -22.58 -7.48
CA GLY A 495 -6.50 -23.00 -6.32
C GLY A 495 -7.13 -24.39 -6.51
N LEU A 496 -7.72 -24.64 -7.68
CA LEU A 496 -8.29 -25.94 -8.04
C LEU A 496 -7.24 -27.06 -8.07
N ALA A 497 -6.07 -26.80 -8.66
CA ALA A 497 -4.97 -27.76 -8.68
C ALA A 497 -4.52 -28.10 -7.25
N LEU A 498 -4.35 -27.09 -6.38
CA LEU A 498 -4.01 -27.29 -4.97
C LEU A 498 -5.08 -28.09 -4.22
N LEU A 499 -6.37 -27.79 -4.41
CA LEU A 499 -7.47 -28.55 -3.80
C LEU A 499 -7.53 -30.00 -4.29
N SER A 500 -7.08 -30.27 -5.52
CA SER A 500 -7.05 -31.63 -6.07
C SER A 500 -6.00 -32.54 -5.43
N LEU A 501 -4.96 -31.98 -4.79
CA LEU A 501 -3.88 -32.74 -4.12
C LEU A 501 -4.38 -33.60 -2.95
N ALA A 502 -5.59 -33.37 -2.46
CA ALA A 502 -6.16 -34.18 -1.37
C ALA A 502 -6.35 -35.65 -1.77
N THR A 503 -6.62 -35.93 -3.04
CA THR A 503 -6.86 -37.28 -3.56
C THR A 503 -6.01 -37.56 -4.80
N GLU A 504 -5.50 -38.79 -4.92
CA GLU A 504 -4.68 -39.20 -6.06
C GLU A 504 -5.45 -39.07 -7.39
N THR A 505 -6.66 -39.62 -7.44
CA THR A 505 -7.54 -39.56 -8.61
C THR A 505 -7.93 -38.12 -8.98
N GLY A 506 -8.26 -37.30 -7.98
CA GLY A 506 -8.54 -35.87 -8.17
C GLY A 506 -7.36 -35.13 -8.78
N THR A 507 -6.15 -35.35 -8.25
CA THR A 507 -4.91 -34.73 -8.74
C THR A 507 -4.69 -35.02 -10.23
N LEU A 508 -4.76 -36.30 -10.62
CA LEU A 508 -4.51 -36.73 -12.00
C LEU A 508 -5.56 -36.19 -12.98
N VAL A 509 -6.85 -36.27 -12.63
CA VAL A 509 -7.95 -35.79 -13.48
C VAL A 509 -7.95 -34.28 -13.61
N VAL A 510 -7.73 -33.54 -12.52
CA VAL A 510 -7.71 -32.08 -12.52
C VAL A 510 -6.49 -31.54 -13.28
N LEU A 511 -5.28 -32.05 -13.00
CA LEU A 511 -4.10 -31.61 -13.75
C LEU A 511 -4.21 -31.99 -15.24
N GLY A 512 -4.69 -33.19 -15.56
CA GLY A 512 -4.96 -33.61 -16.93
C GLY A 512 -5.99 -32.72 -17.64
N SER A 513 -7.10 -32.38 -17.00
CA SER A 513 -8.10 -31.49 -17.60
C SER A 513 -7.60 -30.05 -17.75
N LEU A 514 -6.87 -29.51 -16.77
CA LEU A 514 -6.30 -28.17 -16.83
C LEU A 514 -5.22 -28.04 -17.92
N THR A 515 -4.34 -29.04 -18.09
CA THR A 515 -3.36 -29.04 -19.19
C THR A 515 -4.03 -28.92 -20.55
N VAL A 516 -5.07 -29.73 -20.79
CA VAL A 516 -5.85 -29.72 -22.04
C VAL A 516 -6.60 -28.41 -22.21
N LEU A 517 -7.28 -27.92 -21.17
CA LEU A 517 -8.04 -26.67 -21.20
C LEU A 517 -7.16 -25.48 -21.61
N PHE A 518 -6.01 -25.31 -20.96
CA PHE A 518 -5.09 -24.22 -21.26
C PHE A 518 -4.35 -24.42 -22.60
N ALA A 519 -4.09 -25.66 -23.02
CA ALA A 519 -3.55 -25.95 -24.36
C ALA A 519 -4.55 -25.54 -25.47
N VAL A 520 -5.83 -25.91 -25.32
CA VAL A 520 -6.90 -25.53 -26.26
C VAL A 520 -7.11 -24.01 -26.26
N ALA A 521 -7.04 -23.37 -25.10
CA ALA A 521 -7.14 -21.91 -25.00
C ALA A 521 -5.96 -21.21 -25.67
N ALA A 522 -4.74 -21.73 -25.52
CA ALA A 522 -3.55 -21.23 -26.21
C ALA A 522 -3.65 -21.37 -27.73
N TRP A 523 -4.22 -22.48 -28.21
CA TRP A 523 -4.45 -22.70 -29.63
C TRP A 523 -5.49 -21.74 -30.23
N ARG A 524 -6.59 -21.49 -29.51
CA ARG A 524 -7.74 -20.72 -30.04
C ARG A 524 -7.57 -19.19 -29.99
N ARG A 525 -6.59 -18.62 -29.25
CA ARG A 525 -6.65 -17.20 -28.83
C ARG A 525 -5.38 -16.40 -29.08
N ARG A 526 -5.55 -15.07 -29.20
CA ARG A 526 -4.48 -14.07 -29.35
C ARG A 526 -3.65 -13.80 -28.08
N LEU A 527 -4.08 -14.29 -26.90
CA LEU A 527 -3.36 -14.24 -25.61
C LEU A 527 -2.67 -15.57 -25.29
N ALA A 528 -2.04 -16.17 -26.30
CA ALA A 528 -1.41 -17.49 -26.22
C ALA A 528 -0.21 -17.66 -25.27
N PRO A 529 0.61 -16.65 -24.90
CA PRO A 529 1.83 -16.93 -24.14
C PRO A 529 1.53 -17.43 -22.72
N VAL A 530 0.59 -16.77 -22.02
CA VAL A 530 0.25 -17.13 -20.63
C VAL A 530 -0.42 -18.50 -20.56
N SER A 531 -1.39 -18.76 -21.44
CA SER A 531 -2.07 -20.06 -21.47
C SER A 531 -1.15 -21.21 -21.86
N ALA A 532 -0.21 -20.99 -22.79
CA ALA A 532 0.77 -22.01 -23.16
C ALA A 532 1.73 -22.31 -21.99
N SER A 533 2.23 -21.28 -21.31
CA SER A 533 3.06 -21.43 -20.11
C SER A 533 2.36 -22.18 -18.98
N VAL A 534 1.10 -21.83 -18.71
CA VAL A 534 0.31 -22.46 -17.64
C VAL A 534 -0.02 -23.92 -17.97
N SER A 535 -0.31 -24.23 -19.25
CA SER A 535 -0.50 -25.60 -19.71
C SER A 535 0.76 -26.46 -19.49
N LEU A 536 1.95 -25.96 -19.85
CA LEU A 536 3.22 -26.66 -19.61
C LEU A 536 3.54 -26.81 -18.12
N GLY A 537 3.19 -25.81 -17.30
CA GLY A 537 3.30 -25.90 -15.84
C GLY A 537 2.46 -27.04 -15.27
N TYR A 538 1.17 -27.13 -15.66
CA TYR A 538 0.32 -28.24 -15.24
C TYR A 538 0.77 -29.58 -15.81
N ALA A 539 1.38 -29.62 -17.00
CA ALA A 539 1.90 -30.86 -17.59
C ALA A 539 3.12 -31.37 -16.80
N THR A 540 3.95 -30.45 -16.29
CA THR A 540 5.05 -30.76 -15.38
C THR A 540 4.52 -31.33 -14.06
N GLY A 541 3.53 -30.67 -13.46
CA GLY A 541 2.87 -31.16 -12.25
C GLY A 541 2.22 -32.54 -12.46
N LEU A 542 1.57 -32.75 -13.60
CA LEU A 542 0.95 -34.03 -13.96
C LEU A 542 2.01 -35.13 -14.11
N ALA A 543 3.14 -34.86 -14.78
CA ALA A 543 4.23 -35.84 -14.92
C ALA A 543 4.82 -36.23 -13.55
N CYS A 544 4.97 -35.27 -12.63
CA CYS A 544 5.38 -35.53 -11.26
C CYS A 544 4.34 -36.39 -10.51
N ALA A 545 3.06 -36.03 -10.60
CA ALA A 545 1.96 -36.76 -9.95
C ALA A 545 1.83 -38.19 -10.49
N VAL A 546 1.96 -38.39 -11.81
CA VAL A 546 1.96 -39.73 -12.43
C VAL A 546 3.15 -40.55 -11.93
N GLY A 547 4.37 -39.98 -11.90
CA GLY A 547 5.53 -40.71 -11.38
C GLY A 547 5.37 -41.13 -9.92
N ALA A 548 4.83 -40.23 -9.09
CA ALA A 548 4.52 -40.53 -7.69
C ALA A 548 3.40 -41.59 -7.54
N SER A 549 2.36 -41.56 -8.38
CA SER A 549 1.26 -42.56 -8.35
C SER A 549 1.75 -43.96 -8.73
N LEU A 550 2.74 -44.04 -9.62
CA LEU A 550 3.38 -45.28 -10.04
C LEU A 550 4.39 -45.80 -8.99
N GLY A 551 4.58 -45.09 -7.87
CA GLY A 551 5.57 -45.44 -6.85
C GLY A 551 7.02 -45.30 -7.32
N LEU A 552 7.25 -44.53 -8.39
CA LEU A 552 8.60 -44.34 -8.91
C LEU A 552 9.41 -43.46 -7.95
N PRO A 553 10.69 -43.81 -7.67
CA PRO A 553 11.55 -42.92 -6.91
C PRO A 553 11.75 -41.59 -7.66
N PRO A 554 11.98 -40.45 -6.96
CA PRO A 554 12.01 -39.10 -7.55
C PRO A 554 12.93 -38.98 -8.79
N GLN A 555 14.09 -39.63 -8.72
CA GLN A 555 15.08 -39.71 -9.78
C GLN A 555 14.56 -40.33 -11.10
N HIS A 556 13.63 -41.30 -11.04
CA HIS A 556 13.04 -41.91 -12.24
C HIS A 556 11.86 -41.07 -12.76
N THR A 557 11.12 -40.40 -11.88
CA THR A 557 10.08 -39.43 -12.25
C THR A 557 10.63 -38.29 -13.10
N ALA A 558 11.90 -37.91 -12.92
CA ALA A 558 12.58 -36.93 -13.77
C ALA A 558 12.54 -37.27 -15.28
N LEU A 559 12.57 -38.57 -15.64
CA LEU A 559 12.50 -39.01 -17.04
C LEU A 559 11.11 -38.75 -17.64
N LEU A 560 10.04 -38.87 -16.85
CA LEU A 560 8.69 -38.49 -17.28
C LEU A 560 8.57 -36.98 -17.43
N VAL A 561 9.17 -36.21 -16.50
CA VAL A 561 9.17 -34.74 -16.55
C VAL A 561 9.87 -34.20 -17.79
N LEU A 562 10.91 -34.88 -18.31
CA LEU A 562 11.60 -34.52 -19.56
C LEU A 562 10.70 -34.57 -20.82
N ALA A 563 9.54 -35.22 -20.77
CA ALA A 563 8.55 -35.15 -21.85
C ALA A 563 7.99 -33.71 -22.05
N VAL A 564 8.01 -32.88 -21.00
CA VAL A 564 7.51 -31.50 -21.06
C VAL A 564 8.45 -30.54 -21.79
N PRO A 565 9.75 -30.42 -21.47
CA PRO A 565 10.68 -29.59 -22.22
C PRO A 565 10.84 -30.04 -23.68
N THR A 566 10.74 -31.34 -23.97
CA THR A 566 10.74 -31.85 -25.35
C THR A 566 9.49 -31.40 -26.10
N ALA A 567 8.30 -31.55 -25.51
CA ALA A 567 7.05 -31.04 -26.09
C ALA A 567 7.07 -29.52 -26.27
N ALA A 568 7.63 -28.77 -25.31
CA ALA A 568 7.81 -27.32 -25.41
C ALA A 568 8.73 -26.93 -26.58
N ALA A 569 9.87 -27.61 -26.74
CA ALA A 569 10.80 -27.37 -27.85
C ALA A 569 10.14 -27.65 -29.22
N LEU A 570 9.35 -28.73 -29.33
CA LEU A 570 8.58 -29.07 -30.53
C LEU A 570 7.45 -28.08 -30.81
N ALA A 571 6.69 -27.68 -29.78
CA ALA A 571 5.63 -26.68 -29.90
C ALA A 571 6.20 -25.32 -30.32
N ALA A 572 7.33 -24.90 -29.74
CA ALA A 572 8.04 -23.68 -30.12
C ALA A 572 8.48 -23.68 -31.60
N HIS A 573 8.66 -24.85 -32.23
CA HIS A 573 8.94 -24.96 -33.66
C HIS A 573 7.74 -24.60 -34.53
N ARG A 574 6.52 -24.94 -34.07
CA ARG A 574 5.27 -24.74 -34.82
C ARG A 574 4.65 -23.37 -34.61
N VAL A 575 5.03 -22.64 -33.56
CA VAL A 575 4.44 -21.34 -33.20
C VAL A 575 5.18 -20.17 -33.86
N GLY A 576 4.48 -19.41 -34.71
CA GLY A 576 5.03 -18.28 -35.46
C GLY A 576 5.31 -16.99 -34.66
N GLY A 577 4.68 -16.80 -33.48
CA GLY A 577 4.78 -15.57 -32.70
C GLY A 577 5.95 -15.54 -31.70
N THR A 578 6.81 -14.50 -31.78
CA THR A 578 7.96 -14.29 -30.89
C THR A 578 7.63 -14.34 -29.38
N PRO A 579 6.59 -13.66 -28.86
CA PRO A 579 6.34 -13.67 -27.40
C PRO A 579 5.84 -15.02 -26.88
N VAL A 580 5.02 -15.74 -27.67
CA VAL A 580 4.52 -17.08 -27.32
C VAL A 580 5.65 -18.09 -27.31
N ARG A 581 6.55 -17.99 -28.30
CA ARG A 581 7.73 -18.86 -28.40
C ARG A 581 8.66 -18.69 -27.20
N VAL A 582 8.95 -17.44 -26.80
CA VAL A 582 9.79 -17.16 -25.62
C VAL A 582 9.15 -17.72 -24.35
N ALA A 583 7.83 -17.56 -24.18
CA ALA A 583 7.11 -18.06 -23.01
C ALA A 583 7.15 -19.60 -22.91
N VAL A 584 6.95 -20.29 -24.04
CA VAL A 584 7.04 -21.76 -24.16
C VAL A 584 8.47 -22.26 -23.92
N GLU A 585 9.48 -21.61 -24.50
CA GLU A 585 10.90 -21.97 -24.29
C GLU A 585 11.32 -21.76 -22.82
N ALA A 586 10.90 -20.65 -22.20
CA ALA A 586 11.20 -20.36 -20.80
C ALA A 586 10.53 -21.34 -19.83
N THR A 587 9.27 -21.71 -20.07
CA THR A 587 8.57 -22.71 -19.24
C THR A 587 9.08 -24.12 -19.47
N GLY A 588 9.45 -24.47 -20.70
CA GLY A 588 10.18 -25.70 -20.99
C GLY A 588 11.52 -25.76 -20.22
N ALA A 589 12.29 -24.68 -20.22
CA ALA A 589 13.54 -24.61 -19.46
C ALA A 589 13.30 -24.74 -17.94
N ALA A 590 12.23 -24.15 -17.40
CA ALA A 590 11.84 -24.32 -16.00
C ALA A 590 11.48 -25.78 -15.68
N ALA A 591 10.73 -26.47 -16.55
CA ALA A 591 10.43 -27.90 -16.40
C ALA A 591 11.71 -28.77 -16.45
N ALA A 592 12.67 -28.43 -17.31
CA ALA A 592 13.98 -29.09 -17.34
C ALA A 592 14.76 -28.90 -16.03
N LEU A 593 14.70 -27.73 -15.40
CA LEU A 593 15.30 -27.51 -14.08
C LEU A 593 14.64 -28.35 -12.98
N VAL A 594 13.31 -28.54 -13.03
CA VAL A 594 12.61 -29.45 -12.12
C VAL A 594 13.12 -30.89 -12.30
N ALA A 595 13.26 -31.36 -13.55
CA ALA A 595 13.82 -32.68 -13.83
C ALA A 595 15.25 -32.85 -13.28
N VAL A 596 16.12 -31.84 -13.47
CA VAL A 596 17.48 -31.83 -12.90
C VAL A 596 17.44 -31.90 -11.37
N GLY A 597 16.57 -31.10 -10.73
CA GLY A 597 16.38 -31.07 -9.28
C GLY A 597 15.99 -32.43 -8.70
N LEU A 598 15.08 -33.16 -9.36
CA LEU A 598 14.64 -34.49 -8.95
C LEU A 598 15.76 -35.54 -9.00
N THR A 599 16.83 -35.30 -9.75
CA THR A 599 17.98 -36.22 -9.88
C THR A 599 19.20 -35.85 -9.05
N LEU A 600 19.16 -34.76 -8.27
CA LEU A 600 20.35 -34.28 -7.54
C LEU A 600 20.94 -35.32 -6.56
N THR A 601 20.12 -36.21 -6.02
CA THR A 601 20.56 -37.26 -5.09
C THR A 601 21.20 -38.47 -5.77
N ASP A 602 21.10 -38.58 -7.10
CA ASP A 602 21.67 -39.70 -7.88
C ASP A 602 22.55 -39.19 -9.03
N PRO A 603 23.87 -39.07 -8.81
CA PRO A 603 24.80 -38.53 -9.80
C PRO A 603 24.74 -39.21 -11.19
N PRO A 604 24.61 -40.55 -11.31
CA PRO A 604 24.43 -41.21 -12.60
C PRO A 604 23.21 -40.73 -13.40
N LEU A 605 22.02 -40.66 -12.78
CA LEU A 605 20.81 -40.15 -13.45
C LEU A 605 20.88 -38.64 -13.68
N LEU A 606 21.48 -37.87 -12.78
CA LEU A 606 21.73 -36.44 -12.98
C LEU A 606 22.53 -36.18 -14.26
N SER A 607 23.60 -36.95 -14.49
CA SER A 607 24.39 -36.83 -15.72
C SER A 607 23.56 -37.14 -16.99
N LEU A 608 22.67 -38.13 -16.92
CA LEU A 608 21.79 -38.50 -18.04
C LEU A 608 20.77 -37.40 -18.32
N VAL A 609 20.13 -36.85 -17.29
CA VAL A 609 19.16 -35.75 -17.43
C VAL A 609 19.82 -34.50 -17.97
N LEU A 610 21.01 -34.13 -17.49
CA LEU A 610 21.80 -33.01 -18.04
C LEU A 610 22.14 -33.22 -19.52
N ALA A 611 22.53 -34.45 -19.91
CA ALA A 611 22.79 -34.78 -21.31
C ALA A 611 21.53 -34.68 -22.19
N LEU A 612 20.38 -35.17 -21.71
CA LEU A 612 19.11 -35.07 -22.43
C LEU A 612 18.64 -33.60 -22.55
N CYS A 613 18.77 -32.81 -21.48
CA CYS A 613 18.54 -31.36 -21.53
C CYS A 613 19.46 -30.66 -22.55
N ALA A 614 20.72 -31.10 -22.64
CA ALA A 614 21.64 -30.58 -23.64
C ALA A 614 21.22 -30.92 -25.08
N VAL A 615 20.70 -32.13 -25.33
CA VAL A 615 20.13 -32.52 -26.63
C VAL A 615 18.92 -31.64 -26.99
N ILE A 616 18.05 -31.36 -26.03
CA ILE A 616 16.91 -30.45 -26.22
C ILE A 616 17.41 -29.03 -26.57
N ALA A 617 18.41 -28.51 -25.84
CA ALA A 617 19.02 -27.22 -26.11
C ALA A 617 19.74 -27.18 -27.48
N ALA A 618 20.41 -28.26 -27.88
CA ALA A 618 21.03 -28.37 -29.19
C ALA A 618 19.99 -28.37 -30.31
N GLY A 619 18.85 -29.06 -30.11
CA GLY A 619 17.72 -29.05 -31.04
C GLY A 619 17.09 -27.67 -31.20
N THR A 620 17.04 -26.85 -30.14
CA THR A 620 16.59 -25.45 -30.26
C THR A 620 17.62 -24.56 -30.96
N ALA A 621 18.91 -24.86 -30.82
CA ALA A 621 20.02 -24.13 -31.44
C ALA A 621 20.13 -24.31 -32.97
N VAL A 622 19.49 -25.34 -33.55
CA VAL A 622 19.39 -25.53 -35.01
C VAL A 622 18.72 -24.33 -35.70
N ARG A 623 17.91 -23.56 -34.96
CA ARG A 623 17.23 -22.38 -35.49
C ARG A 623 18.19 -21.20 -35.63
N PRO A 624 18.15 -20.45 -36.75
CA PRO A 624 19.06 -19.33 -37.01
C PRO A 624 18.96 -18.24 -35.93
N ASP A 625 17.77 -17.99 -35.40
CA ASP A 625 17.51 -16.98 -34.36
C ASP A 625 17.94 -17.40 -32.95
N ARG A 626 18.27 -18.68 -32.73
CA ARG A 626 18.55 -19.28 -31.42
C ARG A 626 19.89 -20.02 -31.34
N ARG A 627 20.81 -19.76 -32.28
CA ARG A 627 22.21 -20.19 -32.21
C ARG A 627 22.88 -20.02 -30.83
N PRO A 628 22.62 -18.96 -30.01
CA PRO A 628 23.19 -18.89 -28.66
C PRO A 628 22.74 -20.01 -27.70
N ALA A 629 21.61 -20.69 -27.95
CA ALA A 629 21.21 -21.87 -27.18
C ALA A 629 22.19 -23.04 -27.33
N GLY A 630 23.01 -23.03 -28.39
CA GLY A 630 24.11 -23.98 -28.57
C GLY A 630 25.16 -23.87 -27.47
N TYR A 631 25.40 -22.66 -26.94
CA TYR A 631 26.29 -22.48 -25.78
C TYR A 631 25.73 -23.15 -24.52
N ALA A 632 24.41 -23.05 -24.29
CA ALA A 632 23.76 -23.74 -23.19
C ALA A 632 23.84 -25.27 -23.35
N ALA A 633 23.65 -25.79 -24.57
CA ALA A 633 23.85 -27.21 -24.85
C ALA A 633 25.28 -27.68 -24.55
N THR A 634 26.30 -26.91 -24.97
CA THR A 634 27.69 -27.25 -24.66
C THR A 634 27.99 -27.22 -23.17
N ALA A 635 27.47 -26.23 -22.44
CA ALA A 635 27.65 -26.14 -20.99
C ALA A 635 26.99 -27.33 -20.27
N LEU A 636 25.77 -27.70 -20.66
CA LEU A 636 25.05 -28.84 -20.09
C LEU A 636 25.76 -30.18 -20.37
N LEU A 637 26.34 -30.38 -21.56
CA LEU A 637 27.15 -31.57 -21.87
C LEU A 637 28.44 -31.64 -21.04
N VAL A 638 29.12 -30.51 -20.85
CA VAL A 638 30.32 -30.44 -19.99
C VAL A 638 29.95 -30.77 -18.54
N LEU A 639 28.87 -30.18 -18.01
CA LEU A 639 28.37 -30.50 -16.68
C LEU A 639 27.96 -31.97 -16.55
N ALA A 640 27.26 -32.53 -17.54
CA ALA A 640 26.92 -33.95 -17.57
C ALA A 640 28.16 -34.85 -17.49
N THR A 641 29.22 -34.47 -18.21
CA THR A 641 30.49 -35.20 -18.22
C THR A 641 31.18 -35.14 -16.85
N TRP A 642 31.24 -33.97 -16.22
CA TRP A 642 31.84 -33.82 -14.88
C TRP A 642 31.06 -34.58 -13.82
N VAL A 643 29.73 -34.49 -13.82
CA VAL A 643 28.88 -35.26 -12.90
C VAL A 643 29.09 -36.76 -13.10
N ARG A 644 29.23 -37.24 -14.34
CA ARG A 644 29.53 -38.64 -14.64
C ARG A 644 30.90 -39.06 -14.10
N LEU A 645 31.94 -38.24 -14.29
CA LEU A 645 33.30 -38.53 -13.78
C LEU A 645 33.34 -38.54 -12.24
N ALA A 646 32.61 -37.63 -11.59
CA ALA A 646 32.45 -37.63 -10.15
C ALA A 646 31.70 -38.89 -9.66
N ALA A 647 30.66 -39.33 -10.36
CA ALA A 647 29.94 -40.57 -10.07
C ALA A 647 30.83 -41.82 -10.19
N TRP A 648 31.85 -41.79 -11.04
CA TRP A 648 32.88 -42.84 -11.14
C TRP A 648 33.99 -42.75 -10.08
N GLY A 649 33.86 -41.84 -9.10
CA GLY A 649 34.80 -41.72 -7.99
C GLY A 649 36.11 -40.98 -8.31
N ILE A 650 36.15 -40.21 -9.41
CA ILE A 650 37.33 -39.42 -9.78
C ILE A 650 37.31 -38.10 -8.97
N THR A 651 38.01 -38.09 -7.84
CA THR A 651 38.02 -36.98 -6.85
C THR A 651 39.00 -35.85 -7.15
N ALA A 652 39.86 -36.00 -8.16
CA ALA A 652 40.81 -35.00 -8.62
C ALA A 652 40.32 -34.38 -9.94
N PRO A 653 39.47 -33.32 -9.90
CA PRO A 653 38.99 -32.66 -11.11
C PRO A 653 40.11 -32.14 -12.00
N GLU A 654 41.24 -31.78 -11.39
CA GLU A 654 42.44 -31.26 -12.05
C GLU A 654 42.98 -32.22 -13.12
N ALA A 655 42.82 -33.54 -12.92
CA ALA A 655 43.34 -34.56 -13.82
C ALA A 655 42.70 -34.55 -15.21
N TYR A 656 41.46 -34.06 -15.32
CA TYR A 656 40.71 -34.00 -16.58
C TYR A 656 40.36 -32.59 -17.03
N THR A 657 40.40 -31.58 -16.14
CA THR A 657 40.15 -30.18 -16.50
C THR A 657 41.41 -29.46 -16.97
N LEU A 658 42.56 -29.69 -16.35
CA LEU A 658 43.82 -29.01 -16.71
C LEU A 658 44.32 -29.35 -18.12
N PRO A 659 44.28 -30.63 -18.58
CA PRO A 659 44.69 -30.97 -19.95
C PRO A 659 43.84 -30.29 -21.03
N ALA A 660 42.61 -29.87 -20.71
CA ALA A 660 41.75 -29.12 -21.62
C ALA A 660 41.88 -27.60 -21.44
N ALA A 661 42.04 -27.12 -20.21
CA ALA A 661 42.17 -25.70 -19.87
C ALA A 661 43.47 -25.09 -20.40
N VAL A 662 44.60 -25.82 -20.30
CA VAL A 662 45.92 -25.31 -20.75
C VAL A 662 45.94 -25.05 -22.27
N PRO A 663 45.55 -25.98 -23.16
CA PRO A 663 45.44 -25.70 -24.58
C PRO A 663 44.44 -24.59 -24.91
N ALA A 664 43.30 -24.52 -24.22
CA ALA A 664 42.31 -23.46 -24.45
C ALA A 664 42.87 -22.06 -24.13
N LEU A 665 43.63 -21.93 -23.04
CA LEU A 665 44.33 -20.69 -22.68
C LEU A 665 45.45 -20.34 -23.67
N LEU A 666 46.18 -21.35 -24.17
CA LEU A 666 47.22 -21.17 -25.20
C LEU A 666 46.61 -20.70 -26.53
N VAL A 667 45.50 -21.29 -26.97
CA VAL A 667 44.78 -20.86 -28.17
C VAL A 667 44.23 -19.45 -27.99
N GLY A 668 43.65 -19.13 -26.82
CA GLY A 668 43.22 -17.78 -26.47
C GLY A 668 44.36 -16.75 -26.51
N ALA A 669 45.53 -17.12 -26.00
CA ALA A 669 46.73 -16.28 -26.02
C ALA A 669 47.27 -16.08 -27.45
N LEU A 670 47.32 -17.12 -28.27
CA LEU A 670 47.75 -17.06 -29.67
C LEU A 670 46.78 -16.21 -30.52
N ARG A 671 45.47 -16.36 -30.30
CA ARG A 671 44.45 -15.57 -30.99
C ARG A 671 44.56 -14.09 -30.66
N ARG A 672 44.78 -13.75 -29.39
CA ARG A 672 44.91 -12.35 -28.96
C ARG A 672 46.25 -11.71 -29.35
N ARG A 673 47.30 -12.52 -29.57
CA ARG A 673 48.54 -12.06 -30.21
C ARG A 673 48.35 -11.69 -31.68
N ARG A 674 47.44 -12.36 -32.38
CA ARG A 674 47.11 -12.06 -33.79
C ARG A 674 46.07 -10.96 -33.94
N ASP A 675 45.17 -10.80 -32.97
CA ASP A 675 44.12 -9.79 -32.96
C ASP A 675 44.04 -9.07 -31.59
N PRO A 676 44.72 -7.92 -31.43
CA PRO A 676 44.73 -7.15 -30.19
C PRO A 676 43.36 -6.58 -29.78
N GLY A 677 42.41 -6.50 -30.71
CA GLY A 677 41.04 -6.02 -30.46
C GLY A 677 40.11 -7.07 -29.85
N ALA A 678 40.53 -8.35 -29.82
CA ALA A 678 39.72 -9.44 -29.27
C ALA A 678 39.49 -9.27 -27.76
N SER A 679 38.22 -9.40 -27.34
CA SER A 679 37.84 -9.25 -25.93
C SER A 679 38.52 -10.31 -25.06
N SER A 680 39.04 -9.88 -23.91
CA SER A 680 39.70 -10.79 -22.96
C SER A 680 38.76 -11.90 -22.43
N TRP A 681 37.45 -11.64 -22.44
CA TRP A 681 36.41 -12.58 -22.03
C TRP A 681 36.27 -13.78 -22.98
N TYR A 682 36.27 -13.57 -24.30
CA TYR A 682 36.19 -14.68 -25.26
C TYR A 682 37.51 -15.46 -25.39
N ALA A 683 38.64 -14.83 -25.10
CA ALA A 683 39.96 -15.44 -25.25
C ALA A 683 40.35 -16.30 -24.03
N TYR A 684 40.17 -15.79 -22.81
CA TYR A 684 40.66 -16.47 -21.60
C TYR A 684 39.54 -17.00 -20.69
N GLY A 685 38.32 -16.47 -20.80
CA GLY A 685 37.19 -16.83 -19.94
C GLY A 685 36.89 -18.33 -19.92
N PRO A 686 36.70 -19.01 -21.08
CA PRO A 686 36.39 -20.44 -21.11
C PRO A 686 37.48 -21.33 -20.50
N GLY A 687 38.76 -21.03 -20.79
CA GLY A 687 39.89 -21.79 -20.24
C GLY A 687 40.06 -21.60 -18.74
N LEU A 688 39.90 -20.37 -18.24
CA LEU A 688 39.96 -20.07 -16.81
C LEU A 688 38.77 -20.66 -16.05
N ALA A 689 37.56 -20.60 -16.61
CA ALA A 689 36.38 -21.20 -16.01
C ALA A 689 36.50 -22.73 -15.93
N ALA A 690 36.95 -23.38 -17.01
CA ALA A 690 37.15 -24.83 -17.04
C ALA A 690 38.20 -25.32 -16.03
N GLY A 691 39.25 -24.53 -15.78
CA GLY A 691 40.32 -24.88 -14.83
C GLY A 691 40.01 -24.54 -13.37
N LEU A 692 39.35 -23.40 -13.09
CA LEU A 692 39.20 -22.89 -11.72
C LEU A 692 37.86 -23.26 -11.06
N VAL A 693 36.76 -23.33 -11.82
CA VAL A 693 35.41 -23.54 -11.25
C VAL A 693 35.25 -24.94 -10.65
N PRO A 694 35.64 -26.05 -11.32
CA PRO A 694 35.53 -27.40 -10.75
C PRO A 694 36.35 -27.56 -9.46
N SER A 695 37.57 -27.01 -9.43
CA SER A 695 38.45 -27.06 -8.26
C SER A 695 37.93 -26.19 -7.11
N LEU A 696 37.27 -25.05 -7.38
CA LEU A 696 36.60 -24.24 -6.35
C LEU A 696 35.43 -24.99 -5.69
N PHE A 697 34.58 -25.65 -6.50
CA PHE A 697 33.48 -26.46 -5.95
C PHE A 697 34.00 -27.65 -5.14
N ALA A 698 35.07 -28.29 -5.59
CA ALA A 698 35.69 -29.40 -4.86
C ALA A 698 36.34 -28.93 -3.55
N ALA A 699 36.98 -27.75 -3.53
CA ALA A 699 37.58 -27.17 -2.33
C ALA A 699 36.54 -26.87 -1.22
N TRP A 700 35.31 -26.51 -1.58
CA TRP A 700 34.23 -26.25 -0.60
C TRP A 700 33.67 -27.52 0.06
N GLY A 701 33.90 -28.70 -0.53
CA GLY A 701 33.46 -29.99 0.01
C GLY A 701 34.56 -30.81 0.70
N ASP A 702 35.82 -30.40 0.55
CA ASP A 702 36.99 -31.11 1.09
C ASP A 702 37.44 -30.52 2.44
N ALA A 703 37.65 -31.39 3.43
CA ALA A 703 38.19 -30.98 4.73
C ALA A 703 39.72 -30.70 4.72
N HIS A 704 40.39 -30.80 3.56
CA HIS A 704 41.85 -30.73 3.46
C HIS A 704 42.33 -29.35 2.98
N TRP A 705 43.23 -28.74 3.77
CA TRP A 705 43.80 -27.39 3.58
C TRP A 705 44.66 -27.18 2.32
N ILE A 706 45.14 -28.26 1.69
CA ILE A 706 46.10 -28.18 0.56
C ILE A 706 45.42 -27.69 -0.72
N ARG A 707 44.17 -28.09 -0.97
CA ARG A 707 43.43 -27.77 -2.20
C ARG A 707 43.01 -26.29 -2.26
N PRO A 708 42.45 -25.69 -1.19
CA PRO A 708 42.22 -24.23 -1.12
C PRO A 708 43.51 -23.43 -1.31
N LEU A 709 44.62 -23.81 -0.67
CA LEU A 709 45.89 -23.09 -0.82
C LEU A 709 46.42 -23.08 -2.27
N LEU A 710 46.41 -24.24 -2.94
CA LEU A 710 46.86 -24.34 -4.34
C LEU A 710 45.93 -23.57 -5.29
N LEU A 711 44.62 -23.60 -5.02
CA LEU A 711 43.63 -22.84 -5.77
C LEU A 711 43.79 -21.33 -5.56
N GLY A 712 43.94 -20.89 -4.32
CA GLY A 712 44.20 -19.50 -3.94
C GLY A 712 45.50 -18.97 -4.54
N ALA A 713 46.58 -19.76 -4.52
CA ALA A 713 47.84 -19.41 -5.18
C ALA A 713 47.67 -19.26 -6.70
N ALA A 714 46.98 -20.21 -7.35
CA ALA A 714 46.69 -20.13 -8.78
C ALA A 714 45.79 -18.94 -9.13
N ALA A 715 44.75 -18.66 -8.32
CA ALA A 715 43.85 -17.53 -8.49
C ALA A 715 44.57 -16.18 -8.28
N LEU A 716 45.48 -16.10 -7.31
CA LEU A 716 46.35 -14.95 -7.09
C LEU A 716 47.28 -14.71 -8.29
N LEU A 717 47.89 -15.76 -8.85
CA LEU A 717 48.70 -15.63 -10.07
C LEU A 717 47.88 -15.12 -11.25
N VAL A 718 46.66 -15.64 -11.43
CA VAL A 718 45.75 -15.22 -12.51
C VAL A 718 45.30 -13.77 -12.34
N THR A 719 45.01 -13.32 -11.10
CA THR A 719 44.65 -11.91 -10.81
C THR A 719 45.80 -10.95 -11.05
N LEU A 720 47.00 -11.29 -10.57
CA LEU A 720 48.20 -10.48 -10.78
C LEU A 720 48.56 -10.39 -12.26
N LEU A 721 48.42 -11.48 -13.01
CA LEU A 721 48.62 -11.50 -14.46
C LEU A 721 47.54 -10.65 -15.18
N GLY A 722 46.29 -10.71 -14.71
CA GLY A 722 45.19 -9.85 -15.15
C GLY A 722 45.47 -8.36 -14.90
N ALA A 723 45.93 -8.00 -13.70
CA ALA A 723 46.29 -6.63 -13.34
C ALA A 723 47.49 -6.11 -14.15
N ARG A 724 48.55 -6.91 -14.27
CA ARG A 724 49.78 -6.55 -15.00
C ARG A 724 49.51 -6.31 -16.48
N HIS A 725 48.65 -7.12 -17.10
CA HIS A 725 48.31 -7.01 -18.52
C HIS A 725 47.02 -6.21 -18.80
N ARG A 726 46.44 -5.58 -17.77
CA ARG A 726 45.17 -4.81 -17.83
C ARG A 726 44.01 -5.59 -18.47
N LEU A 727 43.86 -6.87 -18.12
CA LEU A 727 42.85 -7.77 -18.66
C LEU A 727 41.71 -7.96 -17.66
N GLN A 728 40.49 -7.67 -18.09
CA GLN A 728 39.29 -7.74 -17.23
C GLN A 728 38.91 -9.18 -16.86
N ALA A 729 38.95 -10.13 -17.81
CA ALA A 729 38.49 -11.50 -17.53
C ALA A 729 39.37 -12.26 -16.52
N PRO A 730 40.72 -12.26 -16.61
CA PRO A 730 41.59 -12.90 -15.60
C PRO A 730 41.52 -12.20 -14.23
N LEU A 731 41.46 -10.86 -14.22
CA LEU A 731 41.34 -10.10 -12.96
C LEU A 731 40.01 -10.39 -12.26
N ALA A 732 38.90 -10.41 -12.99
CA ALA A 732 37.58 -10.68 -12.43
C ALA A 732 37.45 -12.14 -11.98
N LEU A 733 37.73 -13.12 -12.85
CA LEU A 733 37.56 -14.55 -12.51
C LEU A 733 38.52 -14.99 -11.41
N GLY A 734 39.81 -14.66 -11.52
CA GLY A 734 40.77 -14.96 -10.47
C GLY A 734 40.43 -14.25 -9.15
N GLY A 735 39.96 -13.01 -9.22
CA GLY A 735 39.62 -12.21 -8.03
C GLY A 735 38.40 -12.75 -7.31
N THR A 736 37.39 -13.19 -8.07
CA THR A 736 36.20 -13.84 -7.51
C THR A 736 36.53 -15.18 -6.88
N VAL A 737 37.34 -16.03 -7.52
CA VAL A 737 37.75 -17.32 -6.96
C VAL A 737 38.57 -17.10 -5.68
N LEU A 738 39.55 -16.19 -5.70
CA LEU A 738 40.35 -15.83 -4.54
C LEU A 738 39.51 -15.27 -3.38
N SER A 739 38.52 -14.41 -3.68
CA SER A 739 37.64 -13.85 -2.64
C SER A 739 36.73 -14.91 -2.01
N LEU A 740 36.18 -15.82 -2.82
CA LEU A 740 35.32 -16.91 -2.33
C LEU A 740 36.12 -17.94 -1.52
N ASP A 741 37.34 -18.25 -1.95
CA ASP A 741 38.28 -19.12 -1.24
C ASP A 741 38.69 -18.50 0.11
N ALA A 742 39.08 -17.21 0.11
CA ALA A 742 39.39 -16.48 1.34
C ALA A 742 38.18 -16.32 2.27
N LEU A 743 36.97 -16.11 1.73
CA LEU A 743 35.75 -16.03 2.53
C LEU A 743 35.41 -17.39 3.18
N HIS A 744 35.61 -18.49 2.46
CA HIS A 744 35.41 -19.84 3.00
C HIS A 744 36.35 -20.09 4.19
N GLU A 745 37.63 -19.73 4.06
CA GLU A 745 38.62 -19.85 5.14
C GLU A 745 38.36 -18.89 6.32
N LEU A 746 37.83 -17.69 6.06
CA LEU A 746 37.53 -16.69 7.10
C LEU A 746 36.18 -16.87 7.80
N ALA A 747 35.24 -17.61 7.20
CA ALA A 747 33.91 -17.86 7.75
C ALA A 747 33.91 -18.39 9.20
N PRO A 748 34.71 -19.41 9.58
CA PRO A 748 34.73 -19.88 10.97
C PRO A 748 35.24 -18.83 11.97
N TYR A 749 36.16 -17.96 11.55
CA TYR A 749 36.72 -16.90 12.40
C TYR A 749 35.77 -15.71 12.58
N LEU A 750 35.01 -15.36 11.54
CA LEU A 750 34.02 -14.28 11.60
C LEU A 750 32.85 -14.62 12.54
N VAL A 751 32.39 -15.87 12.53
CA VAL A 751 31.35 -16.36 13.44
C VAL A 751 31.82 -16.26 14.91
N GLN A 752 33.06 -16.67 15.18
CA GLN A 752 33.66 -16.57 16.51
C GLN A 752 33.79 -15.11 17.01
N MET A 753 34.11 -14.16 16.12
CA MET A 753 34.17 -12.74 16.46
C MET A 753 32.80 -12.12 16.74
N THR A 754 31.76 -12.52 16.00
CA THR A 754 30.39 -12.03 16.23
C THR A 754 29.77 -12.55 17.51
N ASP A 755 30.09 -13.78 17.91
CA ASP A 755 29.63 -14.35 19.17
C ASP A 755 30.29 -13.69 20.40
N ALA A 756 31.44 -13.03 20.20
CA ALA A 756 32.17 -12.30 21.25
C ALA A 756 31.71 -10.84 21.45
N LEU A 757 30.88 -10.26 20.56
CA LEU A 757 30.49 -8.85 20.58
C LEU A 757 29.06 -8.63 21.14
N PRO A 758 28.83 -7.68 22.07
CA PRO A 758 27.49 -7.33 22.54
C PRO A 758 26.59 -6.75 21.43
N ARG A 759 25.33 -7.18 21.37
CA ARG A 759 24.35 -6.86 20.29
C ARG A 759 24.06 -5.38 20.05
N TRP A 760 24.40 -4.48 20.99
CA TRP A 760 24.15 -3.03 20.91
C TRP A 760 25.29 -2.23 20.27
N VAL A 761 26.46 -2.84 20.03
CA VAL A 761 27.65 -2.16 19.48
C VAL A 761 27.48 -1.78 17.98
N PRO A 762 26.90 -2.63 17.10
CA PRO A 762 26.70 -2.27 15.70
C PRO A 762 25.79 -1.04 15.46
N PRO A 763 24.63 -0.85 16.13
CA PRO A 763 23.82 0.35 15.96
C PRO A 763 24.43 1.62 16.59
N ALA A 764 25.20 1.48 17.67
CA ALA A 764 25.92 2.60 18.29
C ALA A 764 27.02 3.16 17.36
N LEU A 765 27.75 2.28 16.66
CA LEU A 765 28.73 2.68 15.63
C LEU A 765 28.06 3.39 14.44
N ALA A 766 26.85 2.98 14.04
CA ALA A 766 26.10 3.66 12.99
C ALA A 766 25.63 5.08 13.40
N GLY A 767 25.18 5.25 14.65
CA GLY A 767 24.79 6.56 15.19
C GLY A 767 25.97 7.55 15.33
N LEU A 768 27.14 7.05 15.71
CA LEU A 768 28.39 7.84 15.77
C LEU A 768 28.85 8.30 14.38
N LEU A 769 28.69 7.44 13.36
CA LEU A 769 29.05 7.74 11.98
C LEU A 769 28.15 8.84 11.38
N LEU A 770 26.86 8.89 11.77
CA LEU A 770 25.92 9.94 11.37
C LEU A 770 26.20 11.29 12.04
N LEU A 771 26.54 11.29 13.33
CA LEU A 771 26.96 12.50 14.06
C LEU A 771 28.24 13.11 13.49
N ALA A 772 29.22 12.27 13.12
CA ALA A 772 30.45 12.71 12.49
C ALA A 772 30.21 13.34 11.10
N LEU A 773 29.26 12.82 10.32
CA LEU A 773 28.85 13.39 9.03
C LEU A 773 28.09 14.73 9.19
N GLY A 774 27.25 14.86 10.21
CA GLY A 774 26.53 16.11 10.52
C GLY A 774 27.44 17.25 10.94
N ALA A 775 28.45 16.96 11.76
CA ALA A 775 29.43 17.94 12.22
C ALA A 775 30.34 18.45 11.08
N THR A 776 30.72 17.58 10.14
CA THR A 776 31.55 17.97 8.98
C THR A 776 30.78 18.84 7.96
N TYR A 777 29.44 18.78 7.94
CA TYR A 777 28.60 19.65 7.11
C TYR A 777 28.55 21.09 7.66
N GLU A 778 28.47 21.25 8.98
CA GLU A 778 28.48 22.55 9.65
C GLU A 778 29.80 23.31 9.44
N GLN A 779 30.94 22.60 9.47
CA GLN A 779 32.26 23.18 9.17
C GLN A 779 32.37 23.67 7.72
N ARG A 780 31.94 22.85 6.74
CA ARG A 780 31.97 23.25 5.32
C ARG A 780 31.07 24.46 5.04
N LEU A 781 29.94 24.60 5.74
CA LEU A 781 29.03 25.73 5.56
C LEU A 781 29.58 27.04 6.15
N ARG A 782 30.34 26.96 7.25
CA ARG A 782 31.03 28.13 7.84
C ARG A 782 32.18 28.61 6.97
N ASP A 783 32.97 27.71 6.41
CA ASP A 783 34.09 28.06 5.53
C ASP A 783 33.62 28.76 4.25
N VAL A 784 32.52 28.29 3.65
CA VAL A 784 31.90 28.93 2.47
C VAL A 784 31.37 30.33 2.81
N ARG A 785 30.80 30.55 4.00
CA ARG A 785 30.36 31.89 4.45
C ARG A 785 31.54 32.84 4.65
N ARG A 786 32.64 32.35 5.21
CA ARG A 786 33.86 33.12 5.46
C ARG A 786 34.55 33.53 4.15
N VAL A 787 34.62 32.62 3.18
CA VAL A 787 35.15 32.91 1.83
C VAL A 787 34.27 33.93 1.09
N ARG A 788 32.93 33.85 1.25
CA ARG A 788 32.00 34.83 0.65
C ARG A 788 32.13 36.23 1.26
N GLU A 789 32.41 36.34 2.56
CA GLU A 789 32.67 37.63 3.22
C GLU A 789 34.02 38.27 2.88
N VAL A 790 35.00 37.46 2.48
CA VAL A 790 36.32 37.95 2.00
C VAL A 790 36.20 38.39 0.55
N LEU A 791 35.57 37.61 -0.33
CA LEU A 791 35.32 37.99 -1.72
C LEU A 791 34.40 39.21 -1.85
N GLY A 792 33.42 39.37 -0.94
CA GLY A 792 32.56 40.55 -0.89
C GLY A 792 33.25 41.83 -0.40
N ARG A 793 34.49 41.76 0.09
CA ARG A 793 35.31 42.92 0.49
C ARG A 793 36.35 43.32 -0.57
N MET A 794 36.51 42.51 -1.62
CA MET A 794 37.46 42.76 -2.73
C MET A 794 36.79 43.36 -3.98
N ASN A 795 35.46 43.42 -3.99
CA ASN A 795 34.67 44.29 -4.89
C ASN A 795 34.19 45.51 -4.10
#